data_AF-A0A0L0NDD0-F1
#
_entry.id   AF-A0A0L0NDD0-F1
#
_cell.length_a   1.000
_cell.length_b   1.000
_cell.length_c   1.000
_cell.angle_alpha   90.00
_cell.angle_beta   90.00
_cell.angle_gamma   90.00
#
_symmetry.space_group_name_H-M   'P 1'
#
loop_
_entity.id
_entity.type
_entity.pdbx_description
1 polymer ?
#
loop_
_entity_poly.entity_id
_entity_poly.type
_entity_poly.pdbx_seq_one_letter_code
_entity_poly.pdbx_strand_id
1 'polypeptide(L)'
;MAEGFSSERTALPPASLIDNGDAAIPPVRPSAPGWVPKTQGPRETLCRNVLIYGHCRYEDQGCTFSHDLNKNNNGNQSDMSKKALNVESPSFTPASIQPVAGKKATFSTGAASAPAFTPRLGGNYDPIPEPKVYLLTFERVAGTPVATPADPEAAVFNPAAIREFAPSFDVTSSAGANGSAQDGAVSYDPFTMAAVGQSLPAAQYNPYADEHNAMGAGGSSYFPPQGAFTTPLQPLQYHLYAPVGPHRDDLMPYHRMTHDFFLPEKLREELQRKAEASLQIIPNSQLPQLDNYHSLVALDTTHRKNANIFGYPSWVYKATSSKTGNLYCLRRLEGFRLTNEHAIRSVKEWRKIDNANLVTIHDAFTARAFGDSSLIFVQDYHPLAKTLADVHLTPNSSHGTRFLPKGPISEGVLWAYISQIANAVKAIHAINLAARCIDVSKIILTDKNRIRLNACSVLDVVQFDLRRPIQELQQEDFMQFGRTMLCLATSTLPVHLTNLNASVEQMGRAYSAELRDTIVWLLTPQQAPTQKTIDEFVRCIAGHIVTTLDESQHRADELNTELFRELENGRIARLMLKLGAINERQEFEGDRSWSENGERYMLKLFRDYVFHQVDSNGNPVLDIGHMMRCLSRLDAGTDERICLTSRDEQTSFLISYKELKKQLGNAFGELQKGSKQGRGF
;
A
#
# COMPACT_ATOMS: atom_id res chain seq x y z
N MET A 1 64.05 32.32 -10.52
CA MET A 1 63.19 32.60 -9.35
C MET A 1 62.26 31.40 -9.24
N ALA A 2 62.71 30.32 -8.59
CA ALA A 2 62.55 30.00 -7.15
C ALA A 2 61.10 29.53 -6.86
N GLU A 3 60.85 28.21 -6.79
CA GLU A 3 60.64 27.37 -5.57
C GLU A 3 59.23 27.59 -4.96
N GLY A 4 58.40 26.65 -4.50
CA GLY A 4 58.39 25.23 -4.08
C GLY A 4 57.22 25.14 -3.06
N PHE A 5 56.27 24.18 -3.06
CA PHE A 5 56.31 22.91 -2.32
C PHE A 5 54.92 22.17 -2.40
N SER A 6 55.01 20.83 -2.47
CA SER A 6 54.10 19.67 -2.17
C SER A 6 52.81 19.87 -1.34
N SER A 7 51.67 19.18 -1.58
CA SER A 7 51.32 17.73 -1.60
C SER A 7 51.37 16.99 -0.24
N GLU A 8 50.20 16.59 0.29
CA GLU A 8 49.87 15.21 0.77
C GLU A 8 48.53 15.15 1.55
N ARG A 9 47.61 14.26 1.11
CA ARG A 9 46.65 13.57 2.01
C ARG A 9 46.63 12.09 1.61
N THR A 10 47.05 11.28 2.58
CA THR A 10 47.34 9.85 2.49
C THR A 10 46.05 9.01 2.57
N ALA A 11 46.03 7.96 1.77
CA ALA A 11 45.02 6.91 1.73
C ALA A 11 45.17 5.92 2.91
N LEU A 12 44.07 5.22 3.25
CA LEU A 12 44.10 3.95 4.00
C LEU A 12 43.39 2.84 3.18
N PRO A 13 43.86 1.57 3.26
CA PRO A 13 43.62 0.52 2.26
C PRO A 13 42.51 -0.50 2.67
N PRO A 14 42.18 -1.49 1.81
CA PRO A 14 41.00 -2.34 1.95
C PRO A 14 41.27 -3.65 2.72
N ALA A 15 40.23 -4.25 3.30
CA ALA A 15 40.29 -5.56 3.96
C ALA A 15 39.85 -6.70 3.02
N SER A 16 40.66 -7.75 2.93
CA SER A 16 40.46 -9.00 2.18
C SER A 16 40.14 -10.19 3.10
N LEU A 17 39.42 -11.17 2.55
CA LEU A 17 39.08 -12.50 3.11
C LEU A 17 40.31 -13.43 3.29
N ILE A 18 40.23 -14.42 4.21
CA ILE A 18 40.33 -15.89 3.99
C ILE A 18 40.58 -16.69 5.31
N ASP A 19 39.74 -17.74 5.51
CA ASP A 19 39.82 -19.08 6.15
C ASP A 19 40.29 -19.48 7.58
N ASN A 20 39.43 -20.37 8.14
CA ASN A 20 39.59 -21.66 8.85
C ASN A 20 40.26 -21.83 10.22
N GLY A 21 39.57 -22.60 11.11
CA GLY A 21 40.20 -23.46 12.13
C GLY A 21 39.39 -23.68 13.43
N ASP A 22 38.91 -24.91 13.63
CA ASP A 22 38.24 -25.46 14.83
C ASP A 22 39.04 -25.35 16.15
N ALA A 23 38.34 -25.18 17.30
CA ALA A 23 38.38 -26.07 18.48
C ALA A 23 37.80 -25.46 19.79
N ALA A 24 36.81 -26.17 20.34
CA ALA A 24 36.42 -26.43 21.75
C ALA A 24 36.56 -25.41 22.93
N ILE A 25 35.49 -25.38 23.73
CA ILE A 25 35.12 -24.68 25.00
C ILE A 25 35.86 -25.33 26.23
N PRO A 26 35.96 -24.82 27.51
CA PRO A 26 35.01 -23.97 28.27
C PRO A 26 35.63 -23.03 29.38
N PRO A 27 34.92 -22.60 30.45
CA PRO A 27 34.76 -21.19 30.84
C PRO A 27 35.59 -20.77 32.08
N VAL A 28 35.67 -19.46 32.41
CA VAL A 28 35.77 -18.88 33.78
C VAL A 28 35.94 -17.35 33.71
N ARG A 29 35.14 -16.62 34.49
CA ARG A 29 35.29 -15.20 34.88
C ARG A 29 35.77 -15.17 36.35
N PRO A 30 36.16 -14.03 36.97
CA PRO A 30 36.64 -12.74 36.44
C PRO A 30 37.84 -12.15 37.24
N SER A 31 38.60 -11.21 36.66
CA SER A 31 39.34 -10.19 37.45
C SER A 31 39.81 -9.02 36.56
N ALA A 32 39.49 -7.80 36.98
CA ALA A 32 39.99 -6.53 36.41
C ALA A 32 41.33 -6.14 37.09
N PRO A 33 42.18 -5.33 36.43
CA PRO A 33 42.17 -3.86 36.56
C PRO A 33 42.41 -3.18 35.18
N GLY A 34 42.22 -1.91 34.88
CA GLY A 34 41.95 -0.67 35.60
C GLY A 34 42.44 0.45 34.66
N TRP A 35 41.56 1.39 34.25
CA TRP A 35 41.99 2.60 33.54
C TRP A 35 41.03 3.75 33.85
N VAL A 36 41.59 4.88 34.27
CA VAL A 36 40.89 6.12 34.63
C VAL A 36 40.99 7.10 33.46
N PRO A 37 39.90 7.78 33.07
CA PRO A 37 40.00 9.05 32.37
C PRO A 37 39.39 10.19 33.20
N LYS A 38 40.18 11.25 33.43
CA LYS A 38 39.71 12.59 33.81
C LYS A 38 39.36 13.36 32.54
N THR A 39 38.09 13.72 32.35
CA THR A 39 37.66 14.87 31.52
C THR A 39 36.39 15.47 32.12
N GLN A 40 36.43 16.79 32.36
CA GLN A 40 35.39 17.60 32.98
C GLN A 40 34.07 17.58 32.18
N GLY A 41 32.96 17.26 32.84
CA GLY A 41 31.58 17.43 32.36
C GLY A 41 30.83 18.48 33.20
N PRO A 42 29.71 19.05 32.70
CA PRO A 42 29.18 20.31 33.19
C PRO A 42 28.43 20.14 34.52
N ARG A 43 28.82 20.93 35.54
CA ARG A 43 28.17 21.02 36.86
C ARG A 43 26.74 21.60 36.82
N GLU A 44 26.17 21.82 35.63
CA GLU A 44 24.84 22.40 35.42
C GLU A 44 23.75 21.35 35.23
N THR A 45 24.10 20.07 35.04
CA THR A 45 23.12 18.99 34.89
C THR A 45 22.93 18.22 36.20
N LEU A 46 21.68 18.08 36.65
CA LEU A 46 21.33 17.38 37.89
C LEU A 46 21.64 15.88 37.80
N CYS A 47 22.17 15.32 38.89
CA CYS A 47 22.56 13.92 39.00
C CYS A 47 21.33 13.01 38.94
N ARG A 48 21.32 12.11 37.95
CA ARG A 48 20.22 11.17 37.70
C ARG A 48 19.92 10.27 38.90
N ASN A 49 20.93 9.90 39.69
CA ASN A 49 20.72 9.07 40.88
C ASN A 49 19.99 9.81 41.99
N VAL A 50 20.22 11.13 42.14
CA VAL A 50 19.42 11.95 43.07
C VAL A 50 17.98 12.08 42.57
N LEU A 51 17.80 12.21 41.26
CA LEU A 51 16.46 12.36 40.65
C LEU A 51 15.61 11.09 40.77
N ILE A 52 16.24 9.91 40.72
CA ILE A 52 15.54 8.62 40.77
C ILE A 52 15.46 8.06 42.20
N TYR A 53 16.50 8.21 43.00
CA TYR A 53 16.64 7.55 44.31
C TYR A 53 16.73 8.53 45.48
N GLY A 54 16.66 9.85 45.24
CA GLY A 54 16.76 10.89 46.26
C GLY A 54 18.17 11.14 46.81
N HIS A 55 19.15 10.30 46.47
CA HIS A 55 20.54 10.42 46.95
C HIS A 55 21.53 9.79 45.94
N CYS A 56 22.78 10.26 45.93
CA CYS A 56 23.83 9.69 45.07
C CYS A 56 24.96 9.10 45.92
N ARG A 57 25.19 7.80 45.80
CA ARG A 57 26.27 7.10 46.51
C ARG A 57 27.68 7.66 46.24
N TYR A 58 27.89 8.32 45.11
CA TYR A 58 29.19 8.85 44.69
C TYR A 58 29.33 10.36 44.87
N GLU A 59 28.40 10.99 45.59
CA GLU A 59 28.43 12.43 45.88
C GLU A 59 29.78 12.86 46.47
N ASP A 60 30.25 12.16 47.52
CA ASP A 60 31.55 12.43 48.17
C ASP A 60 32.76 11.79 47.46
N GLN A 61 32.50 10.97 46.43
CA GLN A 61 33.55 10.22 45.70
C GLN A 61 33.86 10.82 44.32
N GLY A 62 33.43 12.06 44.09
CA GLY A 62 33.78 12.83 42.88
C GLY A 62 32.81 12.67 41.72
N CYS A 63 31.52 12.47 42.01
CA CYS A 63 30.48 12.53 40.98
C CYS A 63 30.48 13.91 40.28
N THR A 64 30.52 13.91 38.95
CA THR A 64 30.69 15.11 38.12
C THR A 64 29.41 15.93 37.92
N PHE A 65 28.25 15.40 38.33
CA PHE A 65 26.92 16.01 38.13
C PHE A 65 26.43 16.73 39.41
N SER A 66 25.48 17.66 39.28
CA SER A 66 24.98 18.47 40.41
C SER A 66 24.03 17.68 41.32
N HIS A 67 24.19 17.78 42.64
CA HIS A 67 23.34 17.11 43.63
C HIS A 67 22.37 18.07 44.34
N ASP A 68 22.38 19.36 43.96
CA ASP A 68 21.60 20.42 44.59
C ASP A 68 20.26 20.62 43.87
N LEU A 69 19.18 20.01 44.38
CA LEU A 69 17.83 20.09 43.77
C LEU A 69 17.26 21.52 43.72
N ASN A 70 17.73 22.41 44.59
CA ASN A 70 17.18 23.76 44.77
C ASN A 70 17.85 24.85 43.93
N LYS A 71 18.86 24.53 43.11
CA LYS A 71 19.64 25.56 42.38
C LYS A 71 19.03 26.00 41.05
N ASN A 72 17.92 25.41 40.61
CA ASN A 72 17.25 25.79 39.36
C ASN A 72 16.07 26.77 39.57
N ASN A 73 16.00 27.44 40.73
CA ASN A 73 14.99 28.45 40.99
C ASN A 73 15.59 29.62 41.81
N ASN A 74 15.61 30.80 41.17
CA ASN A 74 15.98 32.15 41.65
C ASN A 74 17.45 32.65 41.58
N GLY A 75 17.66 33.56 40.62
CA GLY A 75 18.10 34.93 40.89
C GLY A 75 19.35 35.39 40.10
N ASN A 76 19.51 36.65 39.71
CA ASN A 76 18.62 37.80 39.53
C ASN A 76 19.44 38.88 38.78
N GLN A 77 18.73 39.77 38.08
CA GLN A 77 19.07 41.11 37.54
C GLN A 77 20.44 41.76 37.83
N SER A 78 21.05 42.37 36.80
CA SER A 78 21.12 43.85 36.62
C SER A 78 21.96 44.25 35.39
N ASP A 79 21.38 44.94 34.40
CA ASP A 79 21.71 46.36 34.17
C ASP A 79 20.83 47.05 33.11
N MET A 80 20.59 48.33 33.35
CA MET A 80 19.67 49.22 32.64
C MET A 80 20.10 49.60 31.22
N SER A 81 19.14 49.76 30.29
CA SER A 81 18.76 51.08 29.71
C SER A 81 18.07 51.00 28.32
N LYS A 82 16.88 51.64 28.27
CA LYS A 82 16.25 52.39 27.15
C LYS A 82 15.43 51.63 26.07
N LYS A 83 14.09 51.80 26.20
CA LYS A 83 13.05 52.25 25.22
C LYS A 83 12.98 51.50 23.87
N ALA A 84 11.84 51.03 23.34
CA ALA A 84 10.51 51.65 23.25
C ALA A 84 9.42 50.67 22.73
N LEU A 85 8.23 50.77 23.34
CA LEU A 85 6.85 50.71 22.77
C LEU A 85 6.20 49.40 22.24
N ASN A 86 5.33 48.84 23.10
CA ASN A 86 3.85 48.96 23.11
C ASN A 86 2.92 47.95 22.36
N VAL A 87 1.93 47.50 23.15
CA VAL A 87 0.55 47.02 22.93
C VAL A 87 0.26 45.52 22.67
N GLU A 88 -0.52 45.01 23.63
CA GLU A 88 -1.11 43.69 23.85
C GLU A 88 -2.40 43.41 23.05
N SER A 89 -2.82 42.14 23.05
CA SER A 89 -4.23 41.73 22.95
C SER A 89 -4.56 40.77 24.11
N PRO A 90 -5.70 40.93 24.81
CA PRO A 90 -5.97 40.26 26.09
C PRO A 90 -6.70 38.91 25.93
N SER A 91 -6.50 38.00 26.89
CA SER A 91 -7.34 36.82 27.12
C SER A 91 -8.03 36.93 28.48
N PHE A 92 -9.34 36.61 28.49
CA PHE A 92 -10.25 36.75 29.62
C PHE A 92 -10.60 35.37 30.20
N THR A 93 -10.49 35.22 31.52
CA THR A 93 -10.93 34.05 32.31
C THR A 93 -12.05 34.45 33.26
N PRO A 94 -13.08 33.61 33.51
CA PRO A 94 -13.96 33.80 34.65
C PRO A 94 -13.71 32.76 35.77
N ALA A 95 -13.80 33.26 37.00
CA ALA A 95 -13.65 32.53 38.27
C ALA A 95 -15.01 32.09 38.85
N SER A 96 -14.93 31.09 39.73
CA SER A 96 -16.00 30.43 40.50
C SER A 96 -16.59 31.30 41.64
N ILE A 97 -17.90 31.18 41.89
CA ILE A 97 -18.59 31.59 43.13
C ILE A 97 -19.72 30.58 43.47
N GLN A 98 -19.82 30.21 44.76
CA GLN A 98 -20.96 29.59 45.47
C GLN A 98 -21.31 30.49 46.69
N PRO A 99 -22.37 30.28 47.53
CA PRO A 99 -23.53 29.34 47.52
C PRO A 99 -24.89 30.04 47.87
N VAL A 100 -26.02 29.29 48.01
CA VAL A 100 -27.06 29.34 49.09
C VAL A 100 -28.30 28.48 48.73
N ALA A 101 -29.00 28.01 49.78
CA ALA A 101 -29.89 26.86 49.93
C ALA A 101 -31.34 26.90 49.38
N GLY A 102 -31.89 25.69 49.13
CA GLY A 102 -33.17 25.24 49.72
C GLY A 102 -34.40 25.04 48.82
N LYS A 103 -34.81 23.77 48.56
CA LYS A 103 -36.14 23.15 48.87
C LYS A 103 -36.38 21.85 48.07
N LYS A 104 -37.05 20.89 48.73
CA LYS A 104 -37.46 19.54 48.27
C LYS A 104 -38.74 19.59 47.40
N ALA A 105 -38.91 18.64 46.46
CA ALA A 105 -40.03 17.66 46.41
C ALA A 105 -40.17 16.91 45.05
N THR A 106 -40.09 15.57 45.13
CA THR A 106 -41.06 14.54 44.66
C THR A 106 -41.47 14.37 43.17
N PHE A 107 -41.46 13.08 42.78
CA PHE A 107 -41.73 12.35 41.53
C PHE A 107 -42.97 12.70 40.66
N SER A 108 -42.91 12.35 39.36
CA SER A 108 -43.83 11.35 38.76
C SER A 108 -43.44 10.92 37.33
N THR A 109 -43.56 9.61 37.09
CA THR A 109 -43.65 8.90 35.81
C THR A 109 -45.11 8.81 35.36
N GLY A 110 -45.39 8.92 34.05
CA GLY A 110 -46.70 8.53 33.51
C GLY A 110 -46.92 8.80 32.02
N ALA A 111 -47.17 7.70 31.29
CA ALA A 111 -47.92 7.52 30.02
C ALA A 111 -47.36 8.18 28.74
N ALA A 112 -47.01 7.46 27.67
CA ALA A 112 -47.77 6.51 26.84
C ALA A 112 -48.97 7.14 26.10
N SER A 113 -48.92 7.04 24.76
CA SER A 113 -49.98 7.22 23.75
C SER A 113 -50.45 8.65 23.40
N ALA A 114 -50.15 9.11 22.18
CA ALA A 114 -51.06 9.65 21.14
C ALA A 114 -50.24 10.20 19.93
N PRO A 115 -50.82 10.55 18.76
CA PRO A 115 -50.58 9.93 17.46
C PRO A 115 -49.60 10.70 16.54
N ALA A 116 -49.21 10.06 15.43
CA ALA A 116 -48.39 10.64 14.36
C ALA A 116 -49.05 11.86 13.71
N PHE A 117 -48.38 13.02 13.79
CA PHE A 117 -48.76 14.25 13.12
C PHE A 117 -48.00 14.34 11.78
N THR A 118 -48.74 14.38 10.68
CA THR A 118 -48.20 14.61 9.33
C THR A 118 -48.55 16.03 8.91
N PRO A 119 -47.59 16.97 8.74
CA PRO A 119 -47.88 18.23 8.07
C PRO A 119 -47.50 18.15 6.59
N ARG A 120 -48.51 18.44 5.77
CA ARG A 120 -48.43 18.71 4.34
C ARG A 120 -47.54 19.92 4.06
N LEU A 121 -46.83 19.82 2.93
CA LEU A 121 -46.08 20.88 2.27
C LEU A 121 -47.01 22.00 1.77
N GLY A 122 -46.65 23.25 1.99
CA GLY A 122 -47.24 24.40 1.30
C GLY A 122 -46.85 25.75 1.90
N GLY A 123 -46.15 26.58 1.11
CA GLY A 123 -46.18 28.04 1.28
C GLY A 123 -44.83 28.75 1.33
N ASN A 124 -44.35 29.16 0.16
CA ASN A 124 -43.46 30.27 -0.19
C ASN A 124 -43.02 31.24 0.92
N TYR A 125 -41.69 31.42 1.06
CA TYR A 125 -41.05 32.73 1.26
C TYR A 125 -39.65 32.74 0.62
N ASP A 126 -39.33 33.84 -0.06
CA ASP A 126 -38.09 34.10 -0.82
C ASP A 126 -36.82 34.15 0.06
N PRO A 127 -35.63 33.78 -0.47
CA PRO A 127 -34.37 33.77 0.29
C PRO A 127 -33.54 35.07 0.13
N ILE A 128 -32.89 35.47 1.22
CA ILE A 128 -31.78 36.44 1.29
C ILE A 128 -30.44 35.66 1.12
N PRO A 129 -29.40 36.18 0.43
CA PRO A 129 -28.29 35.37 -0.05
C PRO A 129 -27.07 35.37 0.89
N GLU A 130 -26.46 34.21 1.12
CA GLU A 130 -25.05 34.06 1.57
C GLU A 130 -24.49 32.66 1.18
N PRO A 131 -23.16 32.45 1.16
CA PRO A 131 -22.44 31.84 0.04
C PRO A 131 -22.35 30.30 0.06
N LYS A 132 -22.51 29.68 -1.11
CA LYS A 132 -22.32 28.24 -1.34
C LYS A 132 -20.88 27.92 -1.73
N VAL A 133 -20.26 27.04 -0.94
CA VAL A 133 -19.13 26.20 -1.32
C VAL A 133 -19.67 25.08 -2.22
N TYR A 134 -19.15 24.96 -3.45
CA TYR A 134 -19.53 23.91 -4.39
C TYR A 134 -18.70 22.63 -4.16
N LEU A 135 -19.37 21.57 -3.74
CA LEU A 135 -18.88 20.19 -3.82
C LEU A 135 -19.70 19.50 -4.94
N LEU A 136 -18.99 18.95 -5.93
CA LEU A 136 -19.55 18.42 -7.17
C LEU A 136 -20.05 16.98 -6.97
N THR A 137 -21.36 16.78 -6.91
CA THR A 137 -22.02 15.48 -7.08
C THR A 137 -22.55 15.34 -8.51
N PHE A 138 -22.27 14.19 -9.12
CA PHE A 138 -22.72 13.81 -10.47
C PHE A 138 -24.24 13.60 -10.54
N GLU A 139 -24.88 14.29 -11.49
CA GLU A 139 -26.29 14.09 -11.87
C GLU A 139 -26.47 12.79 -12.67
N ARG A 140 -27.47 11.98 -12.30
CA ARG A 140 -28.07 10.95 -13.17
C ARG A 140 -29.48 11.38 -13.56
N VAL A 141 -29.72 11.33 -14.85
CA VAL A 141 -30.99 11.60 -15.54
C VAL A 141 -32.07 10.62 -15.07
N ALA A 142 -33.16 11.12 -14.48
CA ALA A 142 -34.33 10.35 -14.11
C ALA A 142 -35.36 10.32 -15.25
N GLY A 143 -35.67 9.13 -15.75
CA GLY A 143 -36.82 8.85 -16.60
C GLY A 143 -38.08 8.63 -15.75
N THR A 144 -39.20 9.18 -16.21
CA THR A 144 -40.54 9.11 -15.62
C THR A 144 -41.11 7.68 -15.53
N PRO A 145 -41.71 7.25 -14.41
CA PRO A 145 -42.54 6.05 -14.37
C PRO A 145 -44.04 6.37 -14.47
N VAL A 146 -44.74 5.56 -15.27
CA VAL A 146 -46.20 5.49 -15.42
C VAL A 146 -46.77 4.62 -14.30
N ALA A 147 -47.88 5.05 -13.70
CA ALA A 147 -48.60 4.38 -12.63
C ALA A 147 -49.59 3.32 -13.16
N THR A 148 -49.83 2.26 -12.38
CA THR A 148 -51.08 1.46 -12.30
C THR A 148 -51.00 0.47 -11.10
N PRO A 149 -52.13 -0.02 -10.56
CA PRO A 149 -52.36 -0.06 -9.11
C PRO A 149 -52.28 -1.44 -8.43
N ALA A 150 -52.38 -1.36 -7.09
CA ALA A 150 -52.17 -2.38 -6.06
C ALA A 150 -53.14 -3.58 -6.04
N ASP A 151 -52.68 -4.68 -5.42
CA ASP A 151 -53.47 -5.50 -4.48
C ASP A 151 -52.57 -6.16 -3.41
N PRO A 152 -53.07 -6.45 -2.20
CA PRO A 152 -52.26 -6.79 -1.02
C PRO A 152 -52.35 -8.26 -0.62
N GLU A 153 -51.23 -8.93 -0.35
CA GLU A 153 -51.22 -10.05 0.59
C GLU A 153 -49.82 -10.29 1.17
N ALA A 154 -49.74 -10.27 2.50
CA ALA A 154 -48.52 -10.46 3.27
C ALA A 154 -48.27 -11.97 3.46
N ALA A 155 -47.15 -12.47 2.93
CA ALA A 155 -46.65 -13.81 3.23
C ALA A 155 -45.44 -13.72 4.18
N VAL A 156 -45.65 -14.24 5.39
CA VAL A 156 -44.64 -14.43 6.44
C VAL A 156 -43.59 -15.45 5.98
N PHE A 157 -42.31 -15.07 5.97
CA PHE A 157 -41.21 -15.95 5.61
C PHE A 157 -40.75 -16.78 6.82
N ASN A 158 -40.86 -18.11 6.72
CA ASN A 158 -40.44 -19.09 7.73
C ASN A 158 -39.10 -19.74 7.30
N PRO A 159 -37.98 -19.52 8.02
CA PRO A 159 -36.65 -19.99 7.61
C PRO A 159 -36.34 -21.48 7.88
N ALA A 160 -37.32 -22.31 8.24
CA ALA A 160 -37.11 -23.74 8.55
C ALA A 160 -37.28 -24.71 7.36
N ALA A 161 -37.35 -24.24 6.11
CA ALA A 161 -37.66 -25.07 4.94
C ALA A 161 -36.57 -25.17 3.86
N ILE A 162 -35.33 -24.76 4.13
CA ILE A 162 -34.22 -24.92 3.18
C ILE A 162 -33.50 -26.24 3.47
N ARG A 163 -33.72 -27.23 2.61
CA ARG A 163 -32.92 -28.48 2.56
C ARG A 163 -31.52 -28.17 2.04
N GLU A 164 -30.52 -28.53 2.81
CA GLU A 164 -29.10 -28.56 2.43
C GLU A 164 -28.87 -29.39 1.16
N PHE A 165 -28.08 -28.84 0.24
CA PHE A 165 -27.64 -29.51 -0.98
C PHE A 165 -26.31 -30.21 -0.70
N ALA A 166 -26.33 -31.53 -0.52
CA ALA A 166 -25.16 -32.39 -0.49
C ALA A 166 -25.09 -33.19 -1.80
N PRO A 167 -24.04 -33.09 -2.63
CA PRO A 167 -23.92 -33.92 -3.81
C PRO A 167 -23.43 -35.31 -3.41
N SER A 168 -24.35 -36.29 -3.44
CA SER A 168 -24.03 -37.72 -3.37
C SER A 168 -23.74 -38.25 -4.77
N PHE A 169 -22.53 -38.76 -4.99
CA PHE A 169 -22.20 -39.57 -6.16
C PHE A 169 -22.68 -40.99 -5.92
N ASP A 170 -23.69 -41.44 -6.67
CA ASP A 170 -24.07 -42.84 -6.70
C ASP A 170 -23.99 -43.39 -8.12
N VAL A 171 -23.21 -44.47 -8.23
CA VAL A 171 -22.92 -45.21 -9.46
C VAL A 171 -23.79 -46.46 -9.38
N THR A 172 -24.85 -46.56 -10.20
CA THR A 172 -25.31 -47.79 -10.89
C THR A 172 -26.74 -47.67 -11.44
N SER A 173 -26.97 -48.41 -12.54
CA SER A 173 -28.25 -48.89 -13.11
C SER A 173 -28.93 -48.11 -14.26
N SER A 174 -28.55 -48.54 -15.48
CA SER A 174 -29.39 -49.07 -16.58
C SER A 174 -30.74 -48.42 -16.98
N ALA A 175 -30.70 -47.83 -18.18
CA ALA A 175 -31.55 -48.08 -19.36
C ALA A 175 -33.08 -47.88 -19.32
N GLY A 176 -33.54 -46.95 -20.16
CA GLY A 176 -34.84 -46.96 -20.83
C GLY A 176 -34.67 -46.38 -22.25
N ALA A 177 -34.77 -47.25 -23.26
CA ALA A 177 -34.48 -46.97 -24.66
C ALA A 177 -35.69 -46.38 -25.43
N ASN A 178 -35.41 -45.53 -26.43
CA ASN A 178 -36.18 -45.45 -27.67
C ASN A 178 -35.21 -45.10 -28.81
N GLY A 179 -35.13 -45.99 -29.81
CA GLY A 179 -33.99 -46.06 -30.73
C GLY A 179 -34.19 -45.51 -32.14
N SER A 180 -33.10 -45.50 -32.89
CA SER A 180 -32.98 -46.00 -34.27
C SER A 180 -31.50 -46.15 -34.63
N ALA A 181 -31.15 -47.28 -35.25
CA ALA A 181 -29.81 -47.74 -35.67
C ALA A 181 -29.17 -46.82 -36.73
N GLN A 182 -27.86 -46.74 -36.98
CA GLN A 182 -26.83 -47.75 -37.31
C GLN A 182 -25.51 -46.90 -37.43
N ASP A 183 -24.31 -47.19 -36.91
CA ASP A 183 -23.38 -48.29 -37.24
C ASP A 183 -22.08 -48.13 -36.38
N GLY A 184 -21.43 -49.24 -36.02
CA GLY A 184 -19.98 -49.35 -35.73
C GLY A 184 -19.37 -48.78 -34.44
N ALA A 185 -19.26 -49.60 -33.39
CA ALA A 185 -18.51 -49.30 -32.16
C ALA A 185 -16.98 -49.41 -32.33
N VAL A 186 -16.24 -48.36 -31.97
CA VAL A 186 -14.83 -48.45 -31.56
C VAL A 186 -14.74 -47.92 -30.12
N SER A 187 -14.39 -48.81 -29.20
CA SER A 187 -14.17 -48.52 -27.78
C SER A 187 -13.01 -47.52 -27.62
N TYR A 188 -13.28 -46.36 -27.03
CA TYR A 188 -12.28 -45.34 -26.73
C TYR A 188 -11.78 -45.55 -25.29
N ASP A 189 -10.53 -45.99 -25.14
CA ASP A 189 -9.80 -46.09 -23.87
C ASP A 189 -9.10 -44.74 -23.59
N PRO A 190 -9.43 -44.02 -22.50
CA PRO A 190 -8.91 -42.69 -22.22
C PRO A 190 -7.43 -42.64 -21.77
N PHE A 191 -6.71 -43.76 -21.70
CA PHE A 191 -5.33 -43.78 -21.19
C PHE A 191 -4.22 -44.01 -22.22
N THR A 192 -4.52 -44.04 -23.52
CA THR A 192 -3.45 -44.13 -24.55
C THR A 192 -3.69 -43.20 -25.74
N MET A 193 -3.01 -42.06 -25.78
CA MET A 193 -2.78 -41.33 -27.02
C MET A 193 -1.34 -40.83 -27.09
N ALA A 194 -0.62 -41.43 -28.04
CA ALA A 194 0.71 -41.07 -28.46
C ALA A 194 0.73 -39.73 -29.20
N ALA A 195 1.90 -39.10 -29.17
CA ALA A 195 2.21 -37.80 -29.74
C ALA A 195 1.97 -37.71 -31.25
N VAL A 196 1.06 -36.82 -31.68
CA VAL A 196 1.10 -36.14 -32.99
C VAL A 196 0.41 -34.78 -32.85
N GLY A 197 1.15 -33.67 -32.99
CA GLY A 197 0.55 -32.33 -33.00
C GLY A 197 1.47 -31.15 -32.69
N GLN A 198 2.74 -31.20 -33.08
CA GLN A 198 3.59 -30.00 -33.12
C GLN A 198 3.45 -29.32 -34.48
N SER A 199 2.75 -28.17 -34.57
CA SER A 199 3.04 -27.15 -35.60
C SER A 199 2.34 -25.78 -35.44
N LEU A 200 1.95 -25.31 -34.25
CA LEU A 200 1.67 -23.89 -34.02
C LEU A 200 1.99 -23.49 -32.57
N PRO A 201 2.68 -22.35 -32.30
CA PRO A 201 2.85 -21.88 -30.94
C PRO A 201 1.50 -21.33 -30.44
N ALA A 202 0.82 -22.10 -29.59
CA ALA A 202 -0.25 -21.56 -28.77
C ALA A 202 0.32 -20.46 -27.88
N ALA A 203 -0.31 -19.29 -27.86
CA ALA A 203 0.10 -18.21 -26.97
C ALA A 203 0.06 -18.71 -25.52
N GLN A 204 1.19 -18.56 -24.82
CA GLN A 204 1.31 -18.96 -23.43
C GLN A 204 0.31 -18.14 -22.61
N TYR A 205 -0.50 -18.79 -21.77
CA TYR A 205 -1.45 -18.11 -20.88
C TYR A 205 -0.69 -17.04 -20.07
N ASN A 206 -1.04 -15.76 -20.29
CA ASN A 206 -0.46 -14.64 -19.55
C ASN A 206 -1.45 -14.19 -18.47
N PRO A 207 -1.23 -14.55 -17.20
CA PRO A 207 -2.13 -14.22 -16.11
C PRO A 207 -2.28 -12.71 -15.82
N TYR A 208 -1.41 -11.86 -16.38
CA TYR A 208 -1.46 -10.41 -16.27
C TYR A 208 -2.30 -9.74 -17.36
N ALA A 209 -2.85 -10.50 -18.31
CA ALA A 209 -3.78 -9.97 -19.30
C ALA A 209 -5.16 -9.72 -18.67
N ASP A 210 -5.65 -8.47 -18.77
CA ASP A 210 -7.00 -8.09 -18.33
C ASP A 210 -8.11 -8.89 -19.07
N GLU A 211 -7.81 -9.43 -20.27
CA GLU A 211 -8.68 -10.31 -21.05
C GLU A 211 -7.91 -11.49 -21.66
N HIS A 212 -8.19 -12.71 -21.20
CA HIS A 212 -7.61 -13.94 -21.79
C HIS A 212 -8.34 -14.36 -23.08
N ASN A 213 -9.52 -13.79 -23.34
CA ASN A 213 -10.42 -14.18 -24.43
C ASN A 213 -10.38 -13.25 -25.67
N ALA A 214 -9.68 -12.12 -25.61
CA ALA A 214 -9.60 -11.17 -26.72
C ALA A 214 -8.66 -11.61 -27.87
N MET A 215 -7.89 -12.68 -27.67
CA MET A 215 -6.89 -13.18 -28.62
C MET A 215 -7.48 -13.84 -29.89
N GLY A 216 -8.80 -13.89 -30.05
CA GLY A 216 -9.48 -14.44 -31.24
C GLY A 216 -10.01 -13.43 -32.26
N ALA A 217 -10.02 -12.12 -31.97
CA ALA A 217 -10.75 -11.15 -32.82
C ALA A 217 -10.05 -10.76 -34.14
N GLY A 218 -8.89 -11.35 -34.46
CA GLY A 218 -8.10 -11.02 -35.66
C GLY A 218 -8.14 -12.04 -36.80
N GLY A 219 -8.89 -13.14 -36.67
CA GLY A 219 -8.98 -14.14 -37.74
C GLY A 219 -10.23 -14.99 -37.60
N SER A 220 -11.05 -15.03 -38.64
CA SER A 220 -12.17 -15.97 -38.76
C SER A 220 -11.68 -17.41 -38.62
N SER A 221 -11.76 -17.98 -37.41
CA SER A 221 -11.64 -19.42 -37.19
C SER A 221 -12.97 -19.95 -36.69
N TYR A 222 -13.56 -20.85 -37.48
CA TYR A 222 -14.90 -21.43 -37.31
C TYR A 222 -14.94 -22.62 -36.33
N PHE A 223 -13.86 -22.88 -35.59
CA PHE A 223 -13.77 -24.02 -34.66
C PHE A 223 -13.31 -23.58 -33.26
N PRO A 224 -13.99 -24.01 -32.18
CA PRO A 224 -13.53 -23.77 -30.82
C PRO A 224 -12.25 -24.59 -30.55
N PRO A 225 -11.17 -24.00 -30.02
CA PRO A 225 -9.98 -24.76 -29.68
C PRO A 225 -10.26 -25.65 -28.47
N GLN A 226 -10.05 -26.95 -28.64
CA GLN A 226 -10.14 -27.95 -27.59
C GLN A 226 -8.92 -27.86 -26.66
N GLY A 227 -9.17 -27.43 -25.43
CA GLY A 227 -8.52 -27.88 -24.19
C GLY A 227 -6.99 -27.88 -24.11
N ALA A 228 -6.37 -26.72 -23.87
CA ALA A 228 -5.25 -26.71 -22.94
C ALA A 228 -5.85 -26.82 -21.53
N PHE A 229 -5.29 -27.67 -20.66
CA PHE A 229 -5.60 -27.70 -19.23
C PHE A 229 -5.28 -26.31 -18.64
N THR A 230 -6.23 -25.39 -18.73
CA THR A 230 -6.28 -24.21 -17.89
C THR A 230 -6.46 -24.76 -16.50
N THR A 231 -5.42 -24.73 -15.65
CA THR A 231 -5.68 -24.73 -14.22
C THR A 231 -6.73 -23.66 -14.00
N PRO A 232 -7.96 -23.99 -13.57
CA PRO A 232 -8.90 -22.97 -13.22
C PRO A 232 -8.29 -22.30 -12.00
N LEU A 233 -7.68 -21.13 -12.19
CA LEU A 233 -7.67 -20.13 -11.14
C LEU A 233 -9.16 -19.98 -10.83
N GLN A 234 -9.63 -20.64 -9.76
CA GLN A 234 -10.98 -20.40 -9.26
C GLN A 234 -11.14 -18.87 -9.26
N PRO A 235 -12.22 -18.32 -9.84
CA PRO A 235 -12.38 -16.88 -9.92
C PRO A 235 -12.17 -16.33 -8.52
N LEU A 236 -11.09 -15.55 -8.38
CA LEU A 236 -10.57 -15.20 -7.08
C LEU A 236 -11.63 -14.41 -6.33
N GLN A 237 -11.86 -14.86 -5.12
CA GLN A 237 -12.95 -14.46 -4.25
C GLN A 237 -12.69 -13.09 -3.61
N TYR A 238 -12.33 -12.07 -4.40
CA TYR A 238 -12.36 -10.67 -3.94
C TYR A 238 -13.76 -10.30 -3.43
N HIS A 239 -14.78 -11.00 -3.93
CA HIS A 239 -16.19 -10.90 -3.57
C HIS A 239 -16.60 -11.65 -2.28
N LEU A 240 -15.73 -12.46 -1.64
CA LEU A 240 -16.05 -13.05 -0.33
C LEU A 240 -15.95 -12.07 0.84
N TYR A 241 -15.30 -10.93 0.63
CA TYR A 241 -15.24 -9.82 1.58
C TYR A 241 -16.08 -8.62 1.12
N ALA A 242 -16.88 -8.77 0.05
CA ALA A 242 -17.71 -7.68 -0.44
C ALA A 242 -18.79 -7.33 0.60
N PRO A 243 -18.86 -6.07 1.07
CA PRO A 243 -20.01 -5.62 1.84
C PRO A 243 -21.18 -5.44 0.89
N VAL A 244 -21.77 -6.56 0.43
CA VAL A 244 -23.04 -6.55 -0.29
C VAL A 244 -24.12 -6.40 0.77
N GLY A 245 -24.40 -5.15 1.14
CA GLY A 245 -25.41 -4.82 2.13
C GLY A 245 -25.93 -3.40 1.92
N PRO A 246 -27.15 -3.08 2.39
CA PRO A 246 -27.70 -1.75 2.24
C PRO A 246 -26.84 -0.73 2.99
N HIS A 247 -26.23 0.20 2.26
CA HIS A 247 -25.65 1.41 2.85
C HIS A 247 -26.81 2.24 3.40
N ARG A 248 -26.87 2.40 4.72
CA ARG A 248 -27.86 3.30 5.33
C ARG A 248 -27.26 4.69 5.30
N ASP A 249 -27.83 5.57 4.48
CA ASP A 249 -27.40 6.96 4.40
C ASP A 249 -27.88 7.80 5.60
N ASP A 250 -28.89 7.30 6.34
CA ASP A 250 -29.47 7.95 7.52
C ASP A 250 -28.74 7.59 8.84
N LEU A 251 -27.40 7.62 8.83
CA LEU A 251 -26.62 7.37 10.05
C LEU A 251 -26.34 8.67 10.80
N MET A 252 -26.56 8.65 12.12
CA MET A 252 -26.14 9.76 12.98
C MET A 252 -24.61 9.82 13.06
N PRO A 253 -24.01 10.99 13.35
CA PRO A 253 -22.54 11.15 13.35
C PRO A 253 -21.77 10.24 14.32
N TYR A 254 -22.44 9.64 15.30
CA TYR A 254 -21.85 8.69 16.26
C TYR A 254 -22.14 7.22 15.92
N HIS A 255 -23.01 6.96 14.94
CA HIS A 255 -23.20 5.62 14.40
C HIS A 255 -22.06 5.28 13.43
N ARG A 256 -21.57 4.06 13.53
CA ARG A 256 -20.55 3.51 12.64
C ARG A 256 -21.03 2.17 12.12
N MET A 257 -20.78 1.93 10.85
CA MET A 257 -20.97 0.62 10.24
C MET A 257 -19.78 -0.27 10.59
N THR A 258 -19.98 -1.58 10.56
CA THR A 258 -18.91 -2.56 10.85
C THR A 258 -17.64 -2.33 10.03
N HIS A 259 -17.77 -1.99 8.75
CA HIS A 259 -16.62 -1.77 7.87
C HIS A 259 -15.85 -0.47 8.18
N ASP A 260 -16.44 0.49 8.90
CA ASP A 260 -15.75 1.75 9.25
C ASP A 260 -14.57 1.53 10.22
N PHE A 261 -14.55 0.40 10.94
CA PHE A 261 -13.49 0.04 11.88
C PHE A 261 -12.26 -0.59 11.20
N PHE A 262 -12.34 -0.93 9.91
CA PHE A 262 -11.31 -1.66 9.18
C PHE A 262 -10.94 -0.98 7.86
N LEU A 263 -9.80 -1.39 7.28
CA LEU A 263 -9.25 -0.84 6.04
C LEU A 263 -10.32 -0.59 4.95
N PRO A 264 -10.30 0.54 4.21
CA PRO A 264 -11.31 0.84 3.21
C PRO A 264 -11.23 -0.16 2.07
N GLU A 265 -12.40 -0.53 1.53
CA GLU A 265 -12.53 -1.66 0.61
C GLU A 265 -11.64 -1.53 -0.63
N LYS A 266 -11.64 -0.35 -1.26
CA LYS A 266 -10.84 -0.10 -2.46
C LYS A 266 -9.34 -0.29 -2.21
N LEU A 267 -8.85 0.18 -1.05
CA LEU A 267 -7.44 0.04 -0.69
C LEU A 267 -7.12 -1.41 -0.35
N ARG A 268 -7.99 -2.09 0.40
CA ARG A 268 -7.86 -3.51 0.74
C ARG A 268 -7.76 -4.37 -0.52
N GLU A 269 -8.69 -4.18 -1.46
CA GLU A 269 -8.71 -4.92 -2.72
C GLU A 269 -7.46 -4.63 -3.56
N GLU A 270 -7.03 -3.38 -3.66
CA GLU A 270 -5.81 -3.01 -4.37
C GLU A 270 -4.56 -3.70 -3.79
N LEU A 271 -4.41 -3.69 -2.47
CA LEU A 271 -3.29 -4.34 -1.78
C LEU A 271 -3.31 -5.86 -1.98
N GLN A 272 -4.50 -6.49 -1.91
CA GLN A 272 -4.64 -7.93 -2.15
C GLN A 272 -4.29 -8.31 -3.59
N ARG A 273 -4.80 -7.57 -4.59
CA ARG A 273 -4.43 -7.80 -6.00
C ARG A 273 -2.92 -7.65 -6.22
N LYS A 274 -2.28 -6.65 -5.60
CA LYS A 274 -0.82 -6.45 -5.68
C LYS A 274 -0.04 -7.59 -5.01
N ALA A 275 -0.50 -8.07 -3.85
CA ALA A 275 0.12 -9.19 -3.14
C ALA A 275 0.02 -10.49 -3.96
N GLU A 276 -1.14 -10.74 -4.55
CA GLU A 276 -1.37 -11.89 -5.40
C GLU A 276 -0.49 -11.87 -6.66
N ALA A 277 -0.48 -10.73 -7.37
CA ALA A 277 0.40 -10.52 -8.52
C ALA A 277 1.87 -10.78 -8.18
N SER A 278 2.29 -10.45 -6.96
CA SER A 278 3.64 -10.69 -6.44
C SER A 278 3.91 -12.18 -6.19
N LEU A 279 2.95 -12.91 -5.63
CA LEU A 279 3.08 -14.34 -5.31
C LEU A 279 2.83 -15.29 -6.49
N GLN A 280 2.26 -14.78 -7.57
CA GLN A 280 1.92 -15.59 -8.75
C GLN A 280 3.13 -16.34 -9.32
N ILE A 281 2.96 -17.62 -9.62
CA ILE A 281 3.97 -18.43 -10.32
C ILE A 281 3.31 -19.18 -11.47
N ILE A 282 4.09 -19.59 -12.46
CA ILE A 282 3.63 -20.50 -13.52
C ILE A 282 4.28 -21.87 -13.24
N PRO A 283 3.57 -22.82 -12.63
CA PRO A 283 4.05 -24.19 -12.48
C PRO A 283 4.33 -24.79 -13.86
N ASN A 284 5.42 -25.55 -13.98
CA ASN A 284 5.84 -26.18 -15.24
C ASN A 284 6.01 -25.20 -16.42
N SER A 285 6.44 -23.97 -16.12
CA SER A 285 6.76 -22.97 -17.15
C SER A 285 7.85 -23.48 -18.11
N GLN A 286 7.68 -23.17 -19.40
CA GLN A 286 8.70 -23.39 -20.43
C GLN A 286 9.80 -22.31 -20.39
N LEU A 287 9.65 -21.29 -19.54
CA LEU A 287 10.66 -20.25 -19.38
C LEU A 287 11.87 -20.83 -18.62
N PRO A 288 13.10 -20.48 -19.02
CA PRO A 288 14.30 -21.00 -18.39
C PRO A 288 14.45 -20.46 -16.96
N GLN A 289 15.14 -21.24 -16.12
CA GLN A 289 15.71 -20.72 -14.89
C GLN A 289 17.07 -20.09 -15.22
N LEU A 290 17.31 -18.89 -14.67
CA LEU A 290 18.59 -18.20 -14.75
C LEU A 290 19.38 -18.48 -13.48
N ASP A 291 20.70 -18.39 -13.53
CA ASP A 291 21.58 -18.77 -12.41
C ASP A 291 21.16 -18.15 -11.05
N ASN A 292 20.85 -16.85 -11.05
CA ASN A 292 20.45 -16.10 -9.85
C ASN A 292 18.95 -15.82 -9.75
N TYR A 293 18.15 -16.22 -10.75
CA TYR A 293 16.73 -15.86 -10.85
C TYR A 293 15.88 -17.03 -11.34
N HIS A 294 14.80 -17.32 -10.62
CA HIS A 294 13.86 -18.38 -10.95
C HIS A 294 12.40 -17.89 -10.97
N SER A 295 11.47 -18.81 -11.25
CA SER A 295 10.03 -18.54 -11.28
C SER A 295 9.64 -17.37 -12.18
N LEU A 296 10.19 -17.34 -13.40
CA LEU A 296 9.90 -16.28 -14.35
C LEU A 296 8.42 -16.29 -14.75
N VAL A 297 7.77 -15.12 -14.69
CA VAL A 297 6.41 -14.88 -15.15
C VAL A 297 6.41 -13.70 -16.11
N ALA A 298 5.97 -13.89 -17.35
CA ALA A 298 5.93 -12.81 -18.35
C ALA A 298 4.89 -11.75 -17.96
N LEU A 299 5.29 -10.47 -17.99
CA LEU A 299 4.42 -9.34 -17.68
C LEU A 299 3.78 -8.71 -18.93
N ASP A 300 4.37 -8.93 -20.10
CA ASP A 300 3.87 -8.34 -21.35
C ASP A 300 2.56 -9.01 -21.81
N THR A 301 1.47 -8.25 -21.80
CA THR A 301 0.13 -8.72 -22.18
C THR A 301 -0.05 -8.91 -23.69
N THR A 302 0.86 -8.38 -24.51
CA THR A 302 0.82 -8.50 -25.97
C THR A 302 2.09 -9.16 -26.49
N HIS A 303 1.95 -10.24 -27.26
CA HIS A 303 3.08 -10.94 -27.91
C HIS A 303 3.66 -10.16 -29.12
N ARG A 304 3.42 -8.86 -29.23
CA ARG A 304 3.92 -8.08 -30.37
C ARG A 304 5.41 -7.81 -30.20
N LYS A 305 6.24 -8.39 -31.08
CA LYS A 305 7.67 -8.08 -31.18
C LYS A 305 7.86 -6.64 -31.66
N ASN A 306 7.88 -5.69 -30.73
CA ASN A 306 8.16 -4.29 -31.01
C ASN A 306 9.63 -3.98 -30.70
N ALA A 307 10.41 -3.64 -31.72
CA ALA A 307 11.82 -3.28 -31.61
C ALA A 307 12.07 -1.77 -31.72
N ASN A 308 11.03 -0.93 -31.83
CA ASN A 308 11.18 0.46 -32.29
C ASN A 308 12.02 1.34 -31.36
N ILE A 309 11.97 1.12 -30.05
CA ILE A 309 12.64 2.01 -29.07
C ILE A 309 14.10 1.58 -28.84
N PHE A 310 14.34 0.29 -28.62
CA PHE A 310 15.67 -0.21 -28.26
C PHE A 310 16.44 -0.80 -29.45
N GLY A 311 15.82 -0.96 -30.63
CA GLY A 311 16.39 -1.70 -31.76
C GLY A 311 16.35 -3.22 -31.61
N TYR A 312 15.82 -3.73 -30.49
CA TYR A 312 15.66 -5.15 -30.19
C TYR A 312 14.25 -5.44 -29.68
N PRO A 313 13.64 -6.59 -30.03
CA PRO A 313 12.44 -7.07 -29.36
C PRO A 313 12.72 -7.21 -27.85
N SER A 314 11.87 -6.59 -27.04
CA SER A 314 12.03 -6.61 -25.58
C SER A 314 10.90 -7.35 -24.89
N TRP A 315 11.25 -8.13 -23.88
CA TRP A 315 10.31 -8.83 -23.00
C TRP A 315 10.55 -8.43 -21.54
N VAL A 316 9.51 -8.45 -20.72
CA VAL A 316 9.58 -8.15 -19.30
C VAL A 316 9.04 -9.33 -18.49
N TYR A 317 9.81 -9.78 -17.51
CA TYR A 317 9.44 -10.90 -16.63
C TYR A 317 9.51 -10.47 -15.17
N LYS A 318 8.56 -10.89 -14.34
CA LYS A 318 8.79 -10.98 -12.90
C LYS A 318 9.67 -12.20 -12.63
N ALA A 319 10.65 -12.08 -11.75
CA ALA A 319 11.44 -13.20 -11.28
C ALA A 319 11.74 -13.10 -9.78
N THR A 320 12.04 -14.23 -9.16
CA THR A 320 12.47 -14.31 -7.76
C THR A 320 13.97 -14.53 -7.71
N SER A 321 14.67 -13.73 -6.89
CA SER A 321 16.10 -13.88 -6.64
C SER A 321 16.37 -15.14 -5.81
N SER A 322 17.23 -16.03 -6.32
CA SER A 322 17.66 -17.24 -5.61
C SER A 322 18.43 -16.92 -4.32
N LYS A 323 19.06 -15.73 -4.24
CA LYS A 323 19.90 -15.33 -3.11
C LYS A 323 19.10 -14.73 -1.95
N THR A 324 18.10 -13.91 -2.25
CA THR A 324 17.38 -13.09 -1.25
C THR A 324 15.90 -13.40 -1.13
N GLY A 325 15.32 -14.14 -2.08
CA GLY A 325 13.87 -14.32 -2.18
C GLY A 325 13.12 -13.06 -2.64
N ASN A 326 13.81 -11.94 -2.90
CA ASN A 326 13.19 -10.71 -3.35
C ASN A 326 12.70 -10.84 -4.80
N LEU A 327 11.63 -10.11 -5.11
CA LEU A 327 11.04 -10.04 -6.45
C LEU A 327 11.69 -8.92 -7.27
N TYR A 328 11.99 -9.23 -8.53
CA TYR A 328 12.60 -8.30 -9.48
C TYR A 328 11.86 -8.32 -10.82
N CYS A 329 12.00 -7.22 -11.55
CA CYS A 329 11.58 -7.07 -12.94
C CYS A 329 12.81 -7.30 -13.84
N LEU A 330 12.75 -8.30 -14.70
CA LEU A 330 13.79 -8.63 -15.66
C LEU A 330 13.37 -8.17 -17.05
N ARG A 331 14.03 -7.15 -17.58
CA ARG A 331 13.87 -6.72 -18.97
C ARG A 331 14.88 -7.43 -19.86
N ARG A 332 14.39 -8.30 -20.73
CA ARG A 332 15.17 -9.02 -21.74
C ARG A 332 15.17 -8.27 -23.07
N LEU A 333 16.32 -8.12 -23.70
CA LEU A 333 16.47 -7.81 -25.12
C LEU A 333 16.87 -9.09 -25.86
N GLU A 334 15.98 -9.56 -26.74
CA GLU A 334 16.14 -10.77 -27.56
C GLU A 334 17.18 -10.53 -28.66
N GLY A 335 18.08 -11.50 -28.88
CA GLY A 335 19.10 -11.43 -29.94
C GLY A 335 20.24 -10.44 -29.72
N PHE A 336 20.36 -9.80 -28.55
CA PHE A 336 21.48 -8.91 -28.26
C PHE A 336 22.80 -9.68 -28.13
N ARG A 337 23.81 -9.31 -28.94
CA ARG A 337 25.16 -9.85 -28.87
C ARG A 337 26.11 -8.82 -28.27
N LEU A 338 26.64 -9.13 -27.08
CA LEU A 338 27.62 -8.28 -26.44
C LEU A 338 28.93 -8.27 -27.24
N THR A 339 29.28 -7.09 -27.74
CA THR A 339 30.56 -6.81 -28.42
C THR A 339 31.60 -6.24 -27.47
N ASN A 340 31.16 -5.50 -26.45
CA ASN A 340 32.01 -4.75 -25.54
C ASN A 340 31.53 -4.90 -24.10
N GLU A 341 32.32 -5.55 -23.23
CA GLU A 341 31.97 -5.73 -21.82
C GLU A 341 31.84 -4.41 -21.06
N HIS A 342 32.53 -3.35 -21.49
CA HIS A 342 32.41 -2.03 -20.86
C HIS A 342 31.00 -1.45 -21.01
N ALA A 343 30.25 -1.87 -22.03
CA ALA A 343 28.86 -1.47 -22.21
C ALA A 343 28.01 -1.88 -21.00
N ILE A 344 28.14 -3.12 -20.52
CA ILE A 344 27.40 -3.59 -19.33
C ILE A 344 27.91 -2.90 -18.06
N ARG A 345 29.23 -2.64 -17.97
CA ARG A 345 29.80 -1.96 -16.80
C ARG A 345 29.24 -0.54 -16.62
N SER A 346 28.76 0.12 -17.68
CA SER A 346 28.11 1.44 -17.60
C SER A 346 26.87 1.46 -16.69
N VAL A 347 26.17 0.32 -16.55
CA VAL A 347 24.99 0.18 -15.68
C VAL A 347 25.33 0.42 -14.20
N LYS A 348 26.60 0.21 -13.79
CA LYS A 348 27.02 0.47 -12.41
C LYS A 348 26.85 1.93 -11.98
N GLU A 349 26.94 2.88 -12.92
CA GLU A 349 26.76 4.30 -12.62
C GLU A 349 25.31 4.62 -12.21
N TRP A 350 24.33 3.89 -12.78
CA TRP A 350 22.91 4.05 -12.45
C TRP A 350 22.56 3.62 -11.02
N ARG A 351 23.37 2.75 -10.40
CA ARG A 351 23.19 2.34 -8.99
C ARG A 351 23.43 3.49 -8.00
N LYS A 352 24.03 4.60 -8.45
CA LYS A 352 24.26 5.80 -7.63
C LYS A 352 23.00 6.66 -7.48
N ILE A 353 22.00 6.46 -8.34
CA ILE A 353 20.76 7.24 -8.31
C ILE A 353 19.75 6.53 -7.41
N ASP A 354 19.35 7.20 -6.34
CA ASP A 354 18.16 6.86 -5.56
C ASP A 354 17.10 7.95 -5.80
N ASN A 355 16.05 7.62 -6.55
CA ASN A 355 15.02 8.57 -6.90
C ASN A 355 13.63 7.92 -6.98
N ALA A 356 12.65 8.58 -6.38
CA ALA A 356 11.28 8.09 -6.26
C ALA A 356 10.54 7.94 -7.61
N ASN A 357 10.99 8.64 -8.66
CA ASN A 357 10.39 8.66 -9.99
C ASN A 357 11.24 7.93 -11.04
N LEU A 358 12.22 7.16 -10.61
CA LEU A 358 13.03 6.27 -11.43
C LEU A 358 12.86 4.84 -10.91
N VAL A 359 12.68 3.85 -11.79
CA VAL A 359 12.76 2.45 -11.38
C VAL A 359 14.23 2.10 -11.18
N THR A 360 14.59 1.68 -9.97
CA THR A 360 15.97 1.34 -9.62
C THR A 360 16.48 0.21 -10.51
N ILE A 361 17.69 0.38 -11.05
CA ILE A 361 18.40 -0.65 -11.81
C ILE A 361 19.44 -1.30 -10.92
N HIS A 362 19.31 -2.60 -10.74
CA HIS A 362 20.18 -3.39 -9.88
C HIS A 362 21.35 -3.99 -10.63
N ASP A 363 21.12 -4.54 -11.82
CA ASP A 363 22.18 -5.21 -12.57
C ASP A 363 21.87 -5.33 -14.06
N ALA A 364 22.87 -5.69 -14.85
CA ALA A 364 22.68 -6.15 -16.22
C ALA A 364 23.67 -7.26 -16.57
N PHE A 365 23.21 -8.27 -17.29
CA PHE A 365 24.03 -9.41 -17.69
C PHE A 365 23.54 -10.04 -18.98
N THR A 366 24.42 -10.78 -19.66
CA THR A 366 24.01 -11.58 -20.82
C THR A 366 23.59 -12.97 -20.40
N ALA A 367 22.59 -13.53 -21.08
CA ALA A 367 22.09 -14.87 -20.83
C ALA A 367 21.91 -15.63 -22.14
N ARG A 368 22.20 -16.94 -22.11
CA ARG A 368 21.88 -17.88 -23.21
C ARG A 368 20.79 -18.90 -22.87
N ALA A 369 20.29 -18.87 -21.65
CA ALA A 369 19.30 -19.83 -21.16
C ALA A 369 17.97 -19.79 -21.93
N PHE A 370 17.66 -18.67 -22.60
CA PHE A 370 16.48 -18.52 -23.45
C PHE A 370 16.64 -19.11 -24.87
N GLY A 371 17.76 -19.77 -25.17
CA GLY A 371 18.05 -20.37 -26.48
C GLY A 371 18.65 -19.39 -27.51
N ASP A 372 18.85 -18.13 -27.14
CA ASP A 372 19.48 -17.10 -27.96
C ASP A 372 20.49 -16.27 -27.12
N SER A 373 21.26 -15.39 -27.77
CA SER A 373 22.05 -14.39 -27.04
C SER A 373 21.10 -13.27 -26.60
N SER A 374 20.88 -13.15 -25.29
CA SER A 374 20.00 -12.15 -24.70
C SER A 374 20.76 -11.24 -23.74
N LEU A 375 20.32 -9.97 -23.64
CA LEU A 375 20.74 -9.04 -22.58
C LEU A 375 19.60 -8.85 -21.59
N ILE A 376 19.87 -9.00 -20.30
CA ILE A 376 18.90 -8.90 -19.23
C ILE A 376 19.27 -7.71 -18.34
N PHE A 377 18.31 -6.81 -18.09
CA PHE A 377 18.40 -5.78 -17.06
C PHE A 377 17.54 -6.18 -15.86
N VAL A 378 18.09 -6.07 -14.66
CA VAL A 378 17.42 -6.34 -13.40
C VAL A 378 16.98 -5.02 -12.79
N GLN A 379 15.68 -4.89 -12.53
CA GLN A 379 15.05 -3.66 -12.03
C GLN A 379 14.11 -3.98 -10.85
N ASP A 380 13.73 -2.96 -10.09
CA ASP A 380 12.69 -3.11 -9.05
C ASP A 380 11.37 -3.60 -9.67
N TYR A 381 10.72 -4.56 -9.00
CA TYR A 381 9.39 -5.03 -9.38
C TYR A 381 8.30 -4.15 -8.74
N HIS A 382 7.42 -3.60 -9.57
CA HIS A 382 6.23 -2.90 -9.13
C HIS A 382 4.97 -3.68 -9.58
N PRO A 383 4.25 -4.34 -8.65
CA PRO A 383 3.13 -5.21 -9.00
C PRO A 383 2.00 -4.41 -9.65
N LEU A 384 1.41 -4.99 -10.71
CA LEU A 384 0.29 -4.43 -11.48
C LEU A 384 0.55 -3.04 -12.09
N ALA A 385 1.83 -2.64 -12.24
CA ALA A 385 2.16 -1.38 -12.89
C ALA A 385 1.74 -1.41 -14.36
N LYS A 386 1.12 -0.32 -14.84
CA LYS A 386 0.69 -0.15 -16.24
C LYS A 386 1.44 0.99 -16.89
N THR A 387 1.74 0.90 -18.18
CA THR A 387 2.41 2.03 -18.87
C THR A 387 1.43 3.19 -19.06
N LEU A 388 1.91 4.43 -19.18
CA LEU A 388 1.05 5.56 -19.50
C LEU A 388 0.33 5.38 -20.84
N ALA A 389 0.95 4.67 -21.79
CA ALA A 389 0.31 4.29 -23.04
C ALA A 389 -0.91 3.36 -22.82
N ASP A 390 -0.79 2.34 -21.95
CA ASP A 390 -1.91 1.45 -21.64
C ASP A 390 -3.04 2.19 -20.91
N VAL A 391 -2.67 3.04 -19.94
CA VAL A 391 -3.62 3.78 -19.12
C VAL A 391 -4.38 4.83 -19.93
N HIS A 392 -3.71 5.58 -20.80
CA HIS A 392 -4.31 6.77 -21.43
C HIS A 392 -4.54 6.64 -22.94
N LEU A 393 -3.70 5.90 -23.66
CA LEU A 393 -3.71 5.87 -25.14
C LEU A 393 -4.38 4.62 -25.73
N THR A 394 -4.51 3.55 -24.95
CA THR A 394 -5.21 2.34 -25.39
C THR A 394 -6.72 2.53 -25.21
N PRO A 395 -7.55 2.38 -26.27
CA PRO A 395 -9.00 2.49 -26.15
C PRO A 395 -9.54 1.37 -25.25
N ASN A 396 -10.49 1.69 -24.36
CA ASN A 396 -11.10 0.68 -23.51
C ASN A 396 -12.05 -0.20 -24.34
N SER A 397 -11.84 -1.52 -24.33
CA SER A 397 -12.87 -2.49 -24.72
C SER A 397 -13.85 -2.71 -23.56
N SER A 398 -14.65 -1.70 -23.21
CA SER A 398 -15.74 -1.93 -22.24
C SER A 398 -16.89 -2.65 -22.95
N HIS A 399 -17.16 -3.90 -22.55
CA HIS A 399 -18.37 -4.71 -22.80
C HIS A 399 -19.28 -4.20 -23.93
N GLY A 400 -19.02 -4.66 -25.17
CA GLY A 400 -19.94 -4.54 -26.30
C GLY A 400 -19.59 -3.45 -27.32
N THR A 401 -18.87 -3.84 -28.37
CA THR A 401 -18.84 -3.26 -29.74
C THR A 401 -18.63 -1.76 -29.98
N ARG A 402 -18.59 -0.88 -28.98
CA ARG A 402 -18.29 0.56 -29.15
C ARG A 402 -16.98 0.93 -28.49
N PHE A 403 -16.00 1.27 -29.32
CA PHE A 403 -14.80 1.98 -28.91
C PHE A 403 -15.20 3.39 -28.47
N LEU A 404 -15.33 3.63 -27.17
CA LEU A 404 -15.43 4.99 -26.66
C LEU A 404 -14.02 5.59 -26.57
N PRO A 405 -13.76 6.76 -27.18
CA PRO A 405 -12.52 7.48 -26.97
C PRO A 405 -12.41 7.86 -25.48
N LYS A 406 -11.24 7.68 -24.88
CA LYS A 406 -10.97 8.15 -23.52
C LYS A 406 -11.08 9.68 -23.50
N GLY A 407 -11.73 10.21 -22.46
CA GLY A 407 -11.81 11.66 -22.25
C GLY A 407 -10.42 12.28 -22.07
N PRO A 408 -10.28 13.61 -22.28
CA PRO A 408 -9.00 14.29 -22.10
C PRO A 408 -8.52 14.14 -20.66
N ILE A 409 -7.20 13.98 -20.49
CA ILE A 409 -6.56 13.90 -19.18
C ILE A 409 -6.70 15.25 -18.50
N SER A 410 -7.03 15.27 -17.21
CA SER A 410 -7.12 16.53 -16.46
C SER A 410 -5.76 17.22 -16.38
N GLU A 411 -5.77 18.55 -16.44
CA GLU A 411 -4.54 19.34 -16.43
C GLU A 411 -3.71 19.12 -15.16
N GLY A 412 -4.36 18.99 -13.99
CA GLY A 412 -3.66 18.68 -12.74
C GLY A 412 -2.88 17.37 -12.77
N VAL A 413 -3.38 16.35 -13.48
CA VAL A 413 -2.66 15.08 -13.65
C VAL A 413 -1.44 15.25 -14.57
N LEU A 414 -1.56 16.06 -15.63
CA LEU A 414 -0.42 16.37 -16.51
C LEU A 414 0.68 17.12 -15.75
N TRP A 415 0.32 18.11 -14.93
CA TRP A 415 1.27 18.81 -14.08
C TRP A 415 1.95 17.89 -13.06
N ALA A 416 1.19 16.99 -12.43
CA ALA A 416 1.76 15.98 -11.54
C ALA A 416 2.76 15.07 -12.27
N TYR A 417 2.49 14.68 -13.52
CA TYR A 417 3.44 13.91 -14.33
C TYR A 417 4.67 14.73 -14.70
N ILE A 418 4.49 15.99 -15.09
CA ILE A 418 5.59 16.91 -15.41
C ILE A 418 6.53 17.07 -14.21
N SER A 419 5.99 17.36 -13.02
CA SER A 419 6.80 17.51 -11.80
C SER A 419 7.56 16.24 -11.43
N GLN A 420 6.94 15.06 -11.62
CA GLN A 420 7.58 13.77 -11.34
C GLN A 420 8.68 13.40 -12.36
N ILE A 421 8.47 13.67 -13.65
CA ILE A 421 9.50 13.45 -14.67
C ILE A 421 10.65 14.45 -14.46
N ALA A 422 10.36 15.71 -14.14
CA ALA A 422 11.37 16.71 -13.81
C ALA A 422 12.24 16.29 -12.63
N ASN A 423 11.63 15.72 -11.57
CA ASN A 423 12.36 15.18 -10.44
C ASN A 423 13.32 14.04 -10.84
N ALA A 424 12.88 13.12 -11.70
CA ALA A 424 13.74 12.03 -12.21
C ALA A 424 14.89 12.58 -13.08
N VAL A 425 14.58 13.44 -14.05
CA VAL A 425 15.56 14.03 -14.96
C VAL A 425 16.60 14.85 -14.19
N LYS A 426 16.19 15.61 -13.17
CA LYS A 426 17.11 16.36 -12.31
C LYS A 426 18.12 15.45 -11.63
N ALA A 427 17.67 14.35 -11.05
CA ALA A 427 18.56 13.39 -10.38
C ALA A 427 19.54 12.72 -11.37
N ILE A 428 19.07 12.40 -12.57
CA ILE A 428 19.88 11.79 -13.64
C ILE A 428 20.95 12.77 -14.15
N HIS A 429 20.55 14.00 -14.49
CA HIS A 429 21.46 15.02 -15.03
C HIS A 429 22.50 15.47 -13.99
N ALA A 430 22.15 15.49 -12.70
CA ALA A 430 23.05 15.86 -11.61
C ALA A 430 24.28 14.96 -11.49
N ILE A 431 24.19 13.69 -11.91
CA ILE A 431 25.33 12.76 -11.94
C ILE A 431 25.93 12.58 -13.34
N ASN A 432 25.65 13.52 -14.25
CA ASN A 432 26.15 13.54 -15.62
C ASN A 432 25.73 12.31 -16.45
N LEU A 433 24.50 11.85 -16.24
CA LEU A 433 23.81 10.88 -17.10
C LEU A 433 22.65 11.55 -17.87
N ALA A 434 22.03 10.80 -18.78
CA ALA A 434 20.84 11.19 -19.53
C ALA A 434 19.80 10.08 -19.44
N ALA A 435 18.51 10.43 -19.43
CA ALA A 435 17.43 9.47 -19.31
C ALA A 435 17.29 8.59 -20.57
N ARG A 436 17.53 9.20 -21.74
CA ARG A 436 17.54 8.65 -23.11
C ARG A 436 16.24 8.03 -23.61
N CYS A 437 15.36 7.64 -22.70
CA CYS A 437 14.06 7.03 -23.00
C CYS A 437 12.98 7.62 -22.09
N ILE A 438 12.40 8.74 -22.53
CA ILE A 438 11.20 9.34 -21.95
C ILE A 438 10.09 9.16 -22.98
N ASP A 439 9.35 8.05 -22.85
CA ASP A 439 8.30 7.65 -23.77
C ASP A 439 7.08 7.10 -23.00
N VAL A 440 5.87 7.36 -23.49
CA VAL A 440 4.60 6.92 -22.86
C VAL A 440 4.53 5.41 -22.61
N SER A 441 5.21 4.59 -23.42
CA SER A 441 5.27 3.13 -23.28
C SER A 441 6.36 2.63 -22.30
N LYS A 442 7.17 3.55 -21.76
CA LYS A 442 8.30 3.27 -20.85
C LYS A 442 8.25 4.06 -19.55
N ILE A 443 7.18 4.82 -19.35
CA ILE A 443 6.80 5.42 -18.07
C ILE A 443 5.68 4.57 -17.50
N ILE A 444 5.87 4.05 -16.29
CA ILE A 444 4.91 3.18 -15.62
C ILE A 444 4.22 3.92 -14.47
N LEU A 445 2.92 3.69 -14.35
CA LEU A 445 2.10 4.09 -13.21
C LEU A 445 2.07 2.91 -12.24
N THR A 446 2.62 3.10 -11.05
CA THR A 446 2.71 2.04 -10.02
C THR A 446 1.60 2.15 -8.97
N ASP A 447 1.05 3.35 -8.85
CA ASP A 447 0.02 3.73 -7.89
C ASP A 447 -0.70 4.98 -8.40
N LYS A 448 -1.81 5.38 -7.79
CA LYS A 448 -2.62 6.55 -8.18
C LYS A 448 -1.74 7.78 -8.38
N ASN A 449 -1.70 8.28 -9.62
CA ASN A 449 -0.90 9.43 -10.06
C ASN A 449 0.61 9.34 -9.78
N ARG A 450 1.15 8.15 -9.46
CA ARG A 450 2.58 7.97 -9.18
C ARG A 450 3.27 7.26 -10.34
N ILE A 451 4.14 7.99 -11.03
CA ILE A 451 4.85 7.51 -12.22
C ILE A 451 6.34 7.30 -11.98
N ARG A 452 6.93 6.38 -12.74
CA ARG A 452 8.38 6.10 -12.76
C ARG A 452 8.90 5.86 -14.17
N LEU A 453 10.11 6.34 -14.47
CA LEU A 453 10.86 5.98 -15.68
C LEU A 453 11.36 4.53 -15.55
N ASN A 454 10.98 3.64 -16.46
CA ASN A 454 11.22 2.20 -16.36
C ASN A 454 12.27 1.65 -17.35
N ALA A 455 12.89 2.51 -18.16
CA ALA A 455 13.76 2.09 -19.27
C ALA A 455 15.11 2.80 -19.33
N CYS A 456 15.48 3.48 -18.24
CA CYS A 456 16.80 4.09 -18.13
C CYS A 456 17.91 3.02 -18.13
N SER A 457 19.15 3.42 -18.45
CA SER A 457 20.34 2.57 -18.71
C SER A 457 20.28 1.66 -19.94
N VAL A 458 19.10 1.32 -20.48
CA VAL A 458 18.99 0.36 -21.60
C VAL A 458 19.74 0.85 -22.84
N LEU A 459 19.51 2.11 -23.22
CA LEU A 459 20.18 2.72 -24.36
C LEU A 459 21.65 3.05 -24.11
N ASP A 460 22.09 3.13 -22.84
CA ASP A 460 23.50 3.32 -22.50
C ASP A 460 24.33 2.09 -22.87
N VAL A 461 23.74 0.90 -22.71
CA VAL A 461 24.38 -0.37 -23.11
C VAL A 461 24.22 -0.60 -24.61
N VAL A 462 23.00 -0.43 -25.15
CA VAL A 462 22.71 -0.75 -26.55
C VAL A 462 23.44 0.18 -27.52
N GLN A 463 23.53 1.46 -27.18
CA GLN A 463 24.17 2.48 -28.01
C GLN A 463 25.54 2.92 -27.44
N PHE A 464 26.18 2.05 -26.66
CA PHE A 464 27.44 2.35 -25.97
C PHE A 464 28.54 2.85 -26.92
N ASP A 465 28.67 2.19 -28.07
CA ASP A 465 29.73 2.49 -29.04
C ASP A 465 29.53 3.82 -29.80
N LEU A 466 28.32 4.41 -29.79
CA LEU A 466 28.05 5.68 -30.46
C LEU A 466 28.75 6.88 -29.79
N ARG A 467 29.13 6.76 -28.51
CA ARG A 467 29.89 7.75 -27.73
C ARG A 467 29.43 9.21 -27.92
N ARG A 468 28.12 9.41 -28.01
CA ARG A 468 27.53 10.75 -28.14
C ARG A 468 27.84 11.60 -26.90
N PRO A 469 28.09 12.91 -27.07
CA PRO A 469 28.35 13.78 -25.93
C PRO A 469 27.11 13.86 -25.04
N ILE A 470 27.34 13.80 -23.72
CA ILE A 470 26.25 13.73 -22.75
C ILE A 470 25.31 14.94 -22.83
N GLN A 471 25.85 16.11 -23.15
CA GLN A 471 25.07 17.34 -23.28
C GLN A 471 24.02 17.23 -24.40
N GLU A 472 24.35 16.59 -25.53
CA GLU A 472 23.37 16.35 -26.60
C GLU A 472 22.26 15.41 -26.14
N LEU A 473 22.62 14.33 -25.43
CA LEU A 473 21.64 13.38 -24.91
C LEU A 473 20.70 14.03 -23.88
N GLN A 474 21.23 14.92 -23.03
CA GLN A 474 20.42 15.70 -22.09
C GLN A 474 19.48 16.69 -22.80
N GLN A 475 19.89 17.27 -23.94
CA GLN A 475 18.99 18.10 -24.75
C GLN A 475 17.89 17.25 -25.43
N GLU A 476 18.21 16.04 -25.85
CA GLU A 476 17.22 15.09 -26.38
C GLU A 476 16.21 14.65 -25.33
N ASP A 477 16.60 14.53 -24.05
CA ASP A 477 15.67 14.25 -22.96
C ASP A 477 14.53 15.29 -22.90
N PHE A 478 14.84 16.59 -23.05
CA PHE A 478 13.80 17.63 -23.07
C PHE A 478 12.85 17.49 -24.25
N MET A 479 13.37 17.15 -25.43
CA MET A 479 12.55 16.92 -26.63
C MET A 479 11.63 15.71 -26.46
N GLN A 480 12.14 14.61 -25.91
CA GLN A 480 11.37 13.40 -25.61
C GLN A 480 10.31 13.66 -24.53
N PHE A 481 10.66 14.44 -23.51
CA PHE A 481 9.73 14.86 -22.46
C PHE A 481 8.57 15.68 -23.04
N GLY A 482 8.87 16.71 -23.84
CA GLY A 482 7.84 17.52 -24.51
C GLY A 482 6.94 16.68 -25.41
N ARG A 483 7.52 15.76 -26.22
CA ARG A 483 6.76 14.85 -27.09
C ARG A 483 5.86 13.91 -26.30
N THR A 484 6.33 13.36 -25.19
CA THR A 484 5.55 12.47 -24.32
C THR A 484 4.36 13.20 -23.74
N MET A 485 4.55 14.42 -23.22
CA MET A 485 3.43 15.21 -22.67
C MET A 485 2.44 15.62 -23.77
N LEU A 486 2.93 15.96 -24.96
CA LEU A 486 2.07 16.27 -26.10
C LEU A 486 1.25 15.05 -26.56
N CYS A 487 1.83 13.84 -26.55
CA CYS A 487 1.09 12.60 -26.81
C CYS A 487 -0.06 12.41 -25.83
N LEU A 488 0.18 12.62 -24.54
CA LEU A 488 -0.83 12.48 -23.49
C LEU A 488 -1.93 13.53 -23.62
N ALA A 489 -1.56 14.79 -23.80
CA ALA A 489 -2.51 15.90 -23.90
C ALA A 489 -3.40 15.80 -25.16
N THR A 490 -2.87 15.28 -26.27
CA THR A 490 -3.63 15.09 -27.52
C THR A 490 -4.22 13.69 -27.68
N SER A 491 -4.01 12.78 -26.70
CA SER A 491 -4.37 11.36 -26.78
C SER A 491 -3.90 10.69 -28.09
N THR A 492 -2.73 11.09 -28.58
CA THR A 492 -2.14 10.63 -29.85
C THR A 492 -0.93 9.75 -29.58
N LEU A 493 -0.85 8.59 -30.23
CA LEU A 493 0.31 7.69 -30.10
C LEU A 493 1.58 8.35 -30.66
N PRO A 494 2.77 8.07 -30.09
CA PRO A 494 4.02 8.66 -30.54
C PRO A 494 4.30 8.52 -32.05
N VAL A 495 3.96 7.38 -32.64
CA VAL A 495 4.14 7.12 -34.08
C VAL A 495 3.28 8.01 -34.98
N HIS A 496 2.16 8.52 -34.47
CA HIS A 496 1.24 9.40 -35.19
C HIS A 496 1.53 10.89 -34.94
N LEU A 497 2.43 11.21 -34.02
CA LEU A 497 2.80 12.58 -33.68
C LEU A 497 3.83 13.16 -34.67
N THR A 498 3.43 13.31 -35.94
CA THR A 498 4.31 13.76 -37.02
C THR A 498 4.39 15.28 -37.15
N ASN A 499 3.28 15.99 -36.96
CA ASN A 499 3.21 17.45 -37.03
C ASN A 499 3.05 18.06 -35.63
N LEU A 500 4.17 18.40 -34.99
CA LEU A 500 4.20 18.95 -33.65
C LEU A 500 3.40 20.27 -33.54
N ASN A 501 3.49 21.14 -34.54
CA ASN A 501 2.79 22.44 -34.51
C ASN A 501 1.27 22.28 -34.47
N ALA A 502 0.73 21.39 -35.32
CA ALA A 502 -0.69 21.10 -35.34
C ALA A 502 -1.17 20.48 -34.01
N SER A 503 -0.39 19.55 -33.44
CA SER A 503 -0.71 18.94 -32.14
C SER A 503 -0.64 19.94 -30.99
N VAL A 504 0.29 20.89 -31.00
CA VAL A 504 0.37 21.97 -30.01
C VAL A 504 -0.85 22.90 -30.13
N GLU A 505 -1.28 23.23 -31.35
CA GLU A 505 -2.50 24.02 -31.57
C GLU A 505 -3.74 23.29 -31.06
N GLN A 506 -3.86 21.99 -31.35
CA GLN A 506 -4.94 21.13 -30.84
C GLN A 506 -4.97 21.14 -29.31
N MET A 507 -3.82 20.94 -28.66
CA MET A 507 -3.69 20.98 -27.21
C MET A 507 -4.09 22.35 -26.64
N GLY A 508 -3.70 23.44 -27.30
CA GLY A 508 -4.02 24.80 -26.87
C GLY A 508 -5.51 25.14 -26.84
N ARG A 509 -6.38 24.30 -27.43
CA ARG A 509 -7.84 24.44 -27.36
C ARG A 509 -8.46 23.83 -26.10
N ALA A 510 -7.74 22.93 -25.42
CA ALA A 510 -8.26 22.14 -24.30
C ALA A 510 -7.54 22.43 -22.97
N TYR A 511 -6.34 23.02 -23.00
CA TYR A 511 -5.49 23.22 -21.83
C TYR A 511 -5.05 24.68 -21.69
N SER A 512 -4.55 25.03 -20.49
CA SER A 512 -4.06 26.38 -20.22
C SER A 512 -2.91 26.81 -21.15
N ALA A 513 -2.76 28.13 -21.27
CA ALA A 513 -1.62 28.73 -21.97
C ALA A 513 -0.29 28.33 -21.32
N GLU A 514 -0.24 28.26 -19.99
CA GLU A 514 0.95 27.91 -19.23
C GLU A 514 1.44 26.49 -19.56
N LEU A 515 0.55 25.50 -19.60
CA LEU A 515 0.90 24.13 -19.95
C LEU A 515 1.42 24.05 -21.38
N ARG A 516 0.73 24.73 -22.31
CA ARG A 516 1.14 24.79 -23.71
C ARG A 516 2.53 25.39 -23.85
N ASP A 517 2.77 26.53 -23.23
CA ASP A 517 4.04 27.26 -23.34
C ASP A 517 5.18 26.47 -22.69
N THR A 518 4.90 25.72 -21.62
CA THR A 518 5.85 24.79 -20.98
C THR A 518 6.25 23.64 -21.91
N ILE A 519 5.27 23.00 -22.58
CA ILE A 519 5.55 21.93 -23.55
C ILE A 519 6.27 22.48 -24.79
N VAL A 520 5.92 23.68 -25.26
CA VAL A 520 6.63 24.36 -26.35
C VAL A 520 8.07 24.66 -25.94
N TRP A 521 8.32 25.11 -24.71
CA TRP A 521 9.67 25.30 -24.19
C TRP A 521 10.46 23.99 -24.23
N LEU A 522 9.88 22.86 -23.81
CA LEU A 522 10.51 21.53 -23.90
C LEU A 522 10.83 21.12 -25.35
N LEU A 523 9.92 21.39 -26.30
CA LEU A 523 10.05 21.05 -27.72
C LEU A 523 10.95 22.02 -28.51
N THR A 524 11.30 23.18 -27.94
CA THR A 524 12.17 24.15 -28.61
C THR A 524 13.63 23.70 -28.44
N PRO A 525 14.37 23.46 -29.55
CA PRO A 525 15.79 23.13 -29.48
C PRO A 525 16.58 24.26 -28.82
N GLN A 526 17.64 23.91 -28.10
CA GLN A 526 18.54 24.90 -27.52
C GLN A 526 19.12 25.80 -28.62
N GLN A 527 19.11 27.12 -28.39
CA GLN A 527 19.75 28.11 -29.26
C GLN A 527 21.00 28.67 -28.56
N ALA A 528 22.13 28.74 -29.26
CA ALA A 528 23.33 29.37 -28.72
C ALA A 528 23.09 30.89 -28.55
N PRO A 529 23.53 31.53 -27.45
CA PRO A 529 24.45 31.04 -26.41
C PRO A 529 23.78 30.49 -25.13
N THR A 530 22.45 30.47 -25.02
CA THR A 530 21.77 30.05 -23.78
C THR A 530 21.82 28.53 -23.61
N GLN A 531 22.13 28.07 -22.39
CA GLN A 531 22.10 26.65 -22.04
C GLN A 531 20.75 26.31 -21.42
N LYS A 532 20.01 25.43 -22.10
CA LYS A 532 18.76 24.87 -21.60
C LYS A 532 19.08 23.81 -20.57
N THR A 533 18.72 24.05 -19.31
CA THR A 533 19.07 23.16 -18.18
C THR A 533 17.85 22.73 -17.40
N ILE A 534 17.96 21.60 -16.69
CA ILE A 534 16.87 21.09 -15.85
C ILE A 534 16.57 22.03 -14.67
N ASP A 535 17.59 22.72 -14.15
CA ASP A 535 17.38 23.69 -13.08
C ASP A 535 16.58 24.92 -13.53
N GLU A 536 16.76 25.37 -14.78
CA GLU A 536 15.92 26.42 -15.35
C GLU A 536 14.47 25.96 -15.47
N PHE A 537 14.25 24.74 -16.00
CA PHE A 537 12.91 24.16 -16.11
C PHE A 537 12.23 24.04 -14.74
N VAL A 538 12.93 23.52 -13.74
CA VAL A 538 12.41 23.35 -12.37
C VAL A 538 12.04 24.70 -11.74
N ARG A 539 12.77 25.78 -12.02
CA ARG A 539 12.38 27.12 -11.56
C ARG A 539 11.07 27.58 -12.19
N CYS A 540 10.85 27.29 -13.48
CA CYS A 540 9.62 27.66 -14.19
C CYS A 540 8.38 26.94 -13.63
N ILE A 541 8.51 25.67 -13.23
CA ILE A 541 7.38 24.85 -12.76
C ILE A 541 7.32 24.72 -11.22
N ALA A 542 8.06 25.54 -10.48
CA ALA A 542 8.22 25.38 -9.04
C ALA A 542 6.90 25.37 -8.26
N GLY A 543 5.92 26.18 -8.68
CA GLY A 543 4.57 26.18 -8.09
C GLY A 543 3.88 24.82 -8.20
N HIS A 544 3.88 24.22 -9.39
CA HIS A 544 3.31 22.89 -9.63
C HIS A 544 4.05 21.78 -8.90
N ILE A 545 5.36 21.92 -8.69
CA ILE A 545 6.13 20.98 -7.87
C ILE A 545 5.66 21.06 -6.41
N VAL A 546 5.45 22.25 -5.86
CA VAL A 546 4.95 22.44 -4.49
C VAL A 546 3.55 21.84 -4.34
N THR A 547 2.66 22.08 -5.30
CA THR A 547 1.32 21.45 -5.30
C THR A 547 1.39 19.92 -5.35
N THR A 548 2.24 19.37 -6.22
CA THR A 548 2.42 17.90 -6.32
C THR A 548 3.01 17.32 -5.03
N LEU A 549 3.91 18.06 -4.37
CA LEU A 549 4.49 17.67 -3.09
C LEU A 549 3.43 17.66 -1.97
N ASP A 550 2.60 18.70 -1.91
CA ASP A 550 1.49 18.82 -0.95
C ASP A 550 0.48 17.68 -1.10
N GLU A 551 0.06 17.38 -2.34
CA GLU A 551 -0.78 16.21 -2.64
C GLU A 551 -0.13 14.88 -2.21
N SER A 552 1.19 14.74 -2.39
CA SER A 552 1.93 13.56 -1.95
C SER A 552 2.01 13.46 -0.42
N GLN A 553 2.07 14.58 0.29
CA GLN A 553 2.08 14.61 1.76
C GLN A 553 0.69 14.24 2.31
N HIS A 554 -0.38 14.79 1.75
CA HIS A 554 -1.74 14.39 2.09
C HIS A 554 -1.99 12.89 1.88
N ARG A 555 -1.47 12.32 0.78
CA ARG A 555 -1.53 10.87 0.55
C ARG A 555 -0.74 10.06 1.59
N ALA A 556 0.40 10.58 2.04
CA ALA A 556 1.19 9.93 3.10
C ALA A 556 0.44 9.96 4.45
N ASP A 557 -0.25 11.05 4.77
CA ASP A 557 -1.07 11.17 5.98
C ASP A 557 -2.30 10.25 5.94
N GLU A 558 -2.93 10.11 4.78
CA GLU A 558 -4.02 9.14 4.55
C GLU A 558 -3.53 7.71 4.82
N LEU A 559 -2.40 7.31 4.21
CA LEU A 559 -1.81 5.98 4.44
C LEU A 559 -1.34 5.77 5.88
N ASN A 560 -0.82 6.81 6.55
CA ASN A 560 -0.44 6.73 7.96
C ASN A 560 -1.66 6.53 8.85
N THR A 561 -2.78 7.19 8.57
CA THR A 561 -4.05 6.99 9.29
C THR A 561 -4.50 5.54 9.20
N GLU A 562 -4.41 4.96 8.00
CA GLU A 562 -4.73 3.55 7.78
C GLU A 562 -3.77 2.59 8.49
N LEU A 563 -2.48 2.92 8.50
CA LEU A 563 -1.48 2.16 9.21
C LEU A 563 -1.71 2.16 10.73
N PHE A 564 -2.10 3.31 11.31
CA PHE A 564 -2.47 3.39 12.73
C PHE A 564 -3.66 2.49 13.06
N ARG A 565 -4.67 2.47 12.18
CA ARG A 565 -5.84 1.61 12.34
C ARG A 565 -5.46 0.12 12.31
N GLU A 566 -4.68 -0.30 11.32
CA GLU A 566 -4.23 -1.70 11.21
C GLU A 566 -3.24 -2.10 12.33
N LEU A 567 -2.45 -1.16 12.84
CA LEU A 567 -1.61 -1.38 14.01
C LEU A 567 -2.45 -1.75 15.23
N GLU A 568 -3.52 -0.99 15.50
CA GLU A 568 -4.45 -1.27 16.60
C GLU A 568 -5.22 -2.58 16.38
N ASN A 569 -5.66 -2.87 15.15
CA ASN A 569 -6.25 -4.16 14.79
C ASN A 569 -5.29 -5.33 15.10
N GLY A 570 -4.01 -5.19 14.78
CA GLY A 570 -2.99 -6.18 15.10
C GLY A 570 -2.76 -6.36 16.60
N ARG A 571 -2.86 -5.29 17.41
CA ARG A 571 -2.77 -5.35 18.87
C ARG A 571 -3.98 -6.08 19.46
N ILE A 572 -5.17 -5.72 19.01
CA ILE A 572 -6.43 -6.36 19.40
C ILE A 572 -6.43 -7.85 19.04
N ALA A 573 -5.98 -8.21 17.83
CA ALA A 573 -5.86 -9.61 17.42
C ALA A 573 -4.94 -10.41 18.37
N ARG A 574 -3.78 -9.87 18.74
CA ARG A 574 -2.89 -10.51 19.72
C ARG A 574 -3.52 -10.62 21.11
N LEU A 575 -4.32 -9.64 21.52
CA LEU A 575 -5.04 -9.67 22.79
C LEU A 575 -6.12 -10.77 22.79
N MET A 576 -6.87 -10.87 21.69
CA MET A 576 -7.86 -11.92 21.47
C MET A 576 -7.25 -13.32 21.52
N LEU A 577 -6.09 -13.51 20.89
CA LEU A 577 -5.35 -14.78 20.95
C LEU A 577 -4.94 -15.12 22.39
N LYS A 578 -4.50 -14.15 23.20
CA LYS A 578 -4.17 -14.38 24.61
C LYS A 578 -5.40 -14.74 25.44
N LEU A 579 -6.50 -14.01 25.27
CA LEU A 579 -7.77 -14.30 25.95
C LEU A 579 -8.28 -15.69 25.57
N GLY A 580 -8.23 -16.04 24.28
CA GLY A 580 -8.60 -17.37 23.79
C GLY A 580 -7.71 -18.50 24.31
N ALA A 581 -6.42 -18.22 24.57
CA ALA A 581 -5.50 -19.20 25.16
C ALA A 581 -5.73 -19.44 26.67
N ILE A 582 -6.43 -18.52 27.36
CA ILE A 582 -6.68 -18.57 28.81
C ILE A 582 -8.10 -19.06 29.11
N ASN A 583 -9.09 -18.51 28.40
CA ASN A 583 -10.50 -18.79 28.64
C ASN A 583 -10.85 -20.24 28.26
N GLU A 584 -11.67 -20.90 29.09
CA GLU A 584 -12.30 -22.20 28.81
C GLU A 584 -11.32 -23.33 28.41
N ARG A 585 -10.19 -23.44 29.11
CA ARG A 585 -9.30 -24.60 28.97
C ARG A 585 -9.95 -25.86 29.54
N GLN A 586 -10.04 -26.91 28.72
CA GLN A 586 -10.66 -28.18 29.08
C GLN A 586 -10.01 -28.85 30.30
N GLU A 587 -8.67 -28.78 30.42
CA GLU A 587 -7.92 -29.36 31.55
C GLU A 587 -8.29 -28.75 32.91
N PHE A 588 -9.01 -27.63 32.91
CA PHE A 588 -9.49 -26.92 34.09
C PHE A 588 -11.01 -26.75 34.09
N GLU A 589 -11.73 -27.50 33.25
CA GLU A 589 -13.19 -27.47 33.19
C GLU A 589 -13.78 -28.03 34.48
N GLY A 590 -14.62 -27.24 35.17
CA GLY A 590 -15.17 -27.60 36.48
C GLY A 590 -14.20 -27.45 37.65
N ASP A 591 -12.93 -27.08 37.41
CA ASP A 591 -12.00 -26.73 38.49
C ASP A 591 -12.39 -25.38 39.08
N ARG A 592 -13.06 -25.43 40.25
CA ARG A 592 -13.46 -24.22 40.99
C ARG A 592 -12.29 -23.28 41.29
N SER A 593 -11.05 -23.75 41.30
CA SER A 593 -9.87 -22.91 41.54
C SER A 593 -9.40 -22.15 40.29
N TRP A 594 -9.71 -22.66 39.09
CA TRP A 594 -9.31 -22.06 37.82
C TRP A 594 -10.45 -21.33 37.11
N SER A 595 -11.66 -21.89 37.10
CA SER A 595 -12.79 -21.38 36.32
C SER A 595 -13.78 -20.52 37.11
N GLU A 596 -13.83 -20.64 38.44
CA GLU A 596 -14.84 -20.01 39.29
C GLU A 596 -14.27 -19.10 40.40
N ASN A 597 -12.94 -19.04 40.57
CA ASN A 597 -12.30 -18.17 41.57
C ASN A 597 -11.05 -17.46 41.03
N GLY A 598 -10.75 -16.28 41.59
CA GLY A 598 -9.49 -15.55 41.35
C GLY A 598 -9.43 -14.72 40.07
N GLU A 599 -8.20 -14.39 39.64
CA GLU A 599 -7.91 -13.49 38.51
C GLU A 599 -8.49 -13.99 37.17
N ARG A 600 -8.61 -15.31 37.00
CA ARG A 600 -9.14 -15.95 35.78
C ARG A 600 -10.65 -15.85 35.65
N TYR A 601 -11.36 -15.92 36.77
CA TYR A 601 -12.81 -15.73 36.79
C TYR A 601 -13.18 -14.32 36.31
N MET A 602 -12.41 -13.31 36.72
CA MET A 602 -12.60 -11.94 36.23
C MET A 602 -12.39 -11.82 34.72
N LEU A 603 -11.43 -12.55 34.13
CA LEU A 603 -11.23 -12.60 32.67
C LEU A 603 -12.37 -13.34 31.94
N LYS A 604 -12.95 -14.38 32.55
CA LYS A 604 -14.15 -15.07 32.05
C LYS A 604 -15.35 -14.13 32.02
N LEU A 605 -15.59 -13.39 33.10
CA LEU A 605 -16.66 -12.38 33.14
C LEU A 605 -16.38 -11.21 32.18
N PHE A 606 -15.12 -10.81 32.01
CA PHE A 606 -14.75 -9.80 31.02
C PHE A 606 -15.05 -10.26 29.60
N ARG A 607 -14.78 -11.52 29.25
CA ARG A 607 -15.19 -12.08 27.96
C ARG A 607 -16.71 -11.98 27.79
N ASP A 608 -17.48 -12.36 28.80
CA ASP A 608 -18.95 -12.30 28.73
C ASP A 608 -19.42 -10.84 28.55
N TYR A 609 -18.81 -9.87 29.26
CA TYR A 609 -19.07 -8.43 29.09
C TYR A 609 -18.76 -7.89 27.68
N VAL A 610 -17.71 -8.41 27.02
CA VAL A 610 -17.29 -7.94 25.70
C VAL A 610 -18.06 -8.62 24.56
N PHE A 611 -18.22 -9.94 24.62
CA PHE A 611 -18.68 -10.75 23.48
C PHE A 611 -20.09 -11.31 23.63
N HIS A 612 -20.66 -11.33 24.84
CA HIS A 612 -21.98 -11.91 25.12
C HIS A 612 -22.97 -10.84 25.59
N GLN A 613 -22.94 -9.66 24.96
CA GLN A 613 -23.91 -8.60 25.25
C GLN A 613 -25.32 -9.03 24.85
N VAL A 614 -26.30 -8.64 25.67
CA VAL A 614 -27.73 -8.81 25.38
C VAL A 614 -28.46 -7.49 25.55
N ASP A 615 -29.54 -7.29 24.79
CA ASP A 615 -30.43 -6.14 24.95
C ASP A 615 -31.38 -6.33 26.14
N SER A 616 -32.26 -5.35 26.40
CA SER A 616 -33.25 -5.43 27.48
C SER A 616 -34.26 -6.57 27.32
N ASN A 617 -34.36 -7.17 26.13
CA ASN A 617 -35.25 -8.28 25.83
C ASN A 617 -34.52 -9.64 25.84
N GLY A 618 -33.21 -9.65 26.13
CA GLY A 618 -32.36 -10.84 26.13
C GLY A 618 -31.85 -11.25 24.74
N ASN A 619 -32.04 -10.43 23.69
CA ASN A 619 -31.51 -10.73 22.37
C ASN A 619 -30.00 -10.44 22.32
N PRO A 620 -29.20 -11.25 21.61
CA PRO A 620 -27.76 -11.01 21.48
C PRO A 620 -27.46 -9.72 20.71
N VAL A 621 -26.50 -8.95 21.22
CA VAL A 621 -26.03 -7.69 20.63
C VAL A 621 -24.61 -7.88 20.08
N LEU A 622 -24.43 -7.61 18.78
CA LEU A 622 -23.16 -7.77 18.06
C LEU A 622 -22.52 -6.42 17.71
N ASP A 623 -22.33 -5.56 18.71
CA ASP A 623 -21.71 -4.25 18.54
C ASP A 623 -20.17 -4.36 18.49
N ILE A 624 -19.61 -4.34 17.28
CA ILE A 624 -18.16 -4.36 17.07
C ILE A 624 -17.49 -3.10 17.63
N GLY A 625 -18.16 -1.95 17.66
CA GLY A 625 -17.62 -0.74 18.27
C GLY A 625 -17.40 -0.91 19.77
N HIS A 626 -18.34 -1.58 20.47
CA HIS A 626 -18.16 -1.97 21.87
C HIS A 626 -16.98 -2.92 22.05
N MET A 627 -16.91 -3.98 21.24
CA MET A 627 -15.83 -4.98 21.33
C MET A 627 -14.45 -4.34 21.15
N MET A 628 -14.28 -3.55 20.08
CA MET A 628 -13.02 -2.86 19.77
C MET A 628 -12.63 -1.90 20.90
N ARG A 629 -13.56 -1.07 21.37
CA ARG A 629 -13.30 -0.11 22.46
C ARG A 629 -12.88 -0.79 23.75
N CYS A 630 -13.54 -1.88 24.14
CA CYS A 630 -13.19 -2.62 25.36
C CYS A 630 -11.80 -3.25 25.25
N LEU A 631 -11.46 -3.85 24.10
CA LEU A 631 -10.16 -4.47 23.87
C LEU A 631 -9.04 -3.42 23.81
N SER A 632 -9.26 -2.28 23.16
CA SER A 632 -8.31 -1.17 23.16
C SER A 632 -8.08 -0.61 24.57
N ARG A 633 -9.13 -0.47 25.38
CA ARG A 633 -9.02 -0.02 26.79
C ARG A 633 -8.29 -1.03 27.66
N LEU A 634 -8.54 -2.32 27.45
CA LEU A 634 -7.80 -3.40 28.11
C LEU A 634 -6.32 -3.38 27.72
N ASP A 635 -6.01 -3.22 26.43
CA ASP A 635 -4.61 -3.16 25.98
C ASP A 635 -3.90 -1.90 26.45
N ALA A 636 -4.58 -0.76 26.53
CA ALA A 636 -4.04 0.46 27.15
C ALA A 636 -3.85 0.26 28.66
N GLY A 637 -4.79 -0.41 29.34
CA GLY A 637 -4.83 -0.54 30.79
C GLY A 637 -5.30 0.75 31.46
N THR A 638 -6.44 1.28 31.02
CA THR A 638 -7.01 2.53 31.56
C THR A 638 -7.52 2.35 32.99
N ASP A 639 -7.58 3.44 33.76
CA ASP A 639 -8.16 3.46 35.11
C ASP A 639 -9.71 3.48 35.11
N GLU A 640 -10.33 3.48 33.92
CA GLU A 640 -11.79 3.38 33.76
C GLU A 640 -12.29 2.04 34.33
N ARG A 641 -13.37 2.11 35.12
CA ARG A 641 -13.98 0.95 35.77
C ARG A 641 -15.22 0.47 35.02
N ILE A 642 -15.34 -0.84 34.90
CA ILE A 642 -16.50 -1.54 34.34
C ILE A 642 -17.11 -2.47 35.38
N CYS A 643 -18.42 -2.70 35.26
CA CYS A 643 -19.15 -3.65 36.09
C CYS A 643 -19.22 -5.01 35.38
N LEU A 644 -18.67 -6.04 36.00
CA LEU A 644 -18.70 -7.42 35.54
C LEU A 644 -19.66 -8.22 36.42
N THR A 645 -20.75 -8.73 35.85
CA THR A 645 -21.78 -9.47 36.59
C THR A 645 -21.61 -10.97 36.36
N SER A 646 -21.75 -11.76 37.42
CA SER A 646 -21.76 -13.22 37.34
C SER A 646 -22.98 -13.73 36.58
N ARG A 647 -22.89 -14.93 36.00
CA ARG A 647 -23.96 -15.51 35.17
C ARG A 647 -25.25 -15.83 35.93
N ASP A 648 -25.16 -16.02 37.23
CA ASP A 648 -26.31 -16.20 38.13
C ASP A 648 -26.94 -14.86 38.57
N GLU A 649 -26.37 -13.74 38.09
CA GLU A 649 -26.75 -12.36 38.41
C GLU A 649 -26.68 -12.01 39.90
N GLN A 650 -26.08 -12.88 40.73
CA GLN A 650 -26.03 -12.68 42.17
C GLN A 650 -24.85 -11.78 42.60
N THR A 651 -23.78 -11.71 41.80
CA THR A 651 -22.55 -11.01 42.15
C THR A 651 -22.12 -10.04 41.06
N SER A 652 -21.71 -8.83 41.44
CA SER A 652 -21.15 -7.84 40.52
C SER A 652 -19.80 -7.33 41.02
N PHE A 653 -18.83 -7.27 40.11
CA PHE A 653 -17.46 -6.80 40.36
C PHE A 653 -17.23 -5.47 39.65
N LEU A 654 -16.80 -4.45 40.38
CA LEU A 654 -16.36 -3.20 39.79
C LEU A 654 -14.83 -3.21 39.67
N ILE A 655 -14.32 -3.31 38.44
CA ILE A 655 -12.88 -3.47 38.16
C ILE A 655 -12.42 -2.51 37.06
N SER A 656 -11.19 -2.00 37.16
CA SER A 656 -10.58 -1.21 36.10
C SER A 656 -9.94 -2.06 35.00
N TYR A 657 -9.83 -1.50 33.79
CA TYR A 657 -9.09 -2.14 32.71
C TYR A 657 -7.61 -2.37 33.05
N LYS A 658 -7.01 -1.50 33.87
CA LYS A 658 -5.64 -1.65 34.39
C LYS A 658 -5.47 -2.91 35.23
N GLU A 659 -6.43 -3.18 36.13
CA GLU A 659 -6.42 -4.40 36.95
C GLU A 659 -6.64 -5.65 36.08
N LEU A 660 -7.59 -5.61 35.15
CA LEU A 660 -7.82 -6.70 34.19
C LEU A 660 -6.58 -6.99 33.33
N LYS A 661 -5.87 -5.96 32.87
CA LYS A 661 -4.63 -6.10 32.09
C LYS A 661 -3.55 -6.81 32.90
N LYS A 662 -3.41 -6.48 34.18
CA LYS A 662 -2.48 -7.15 35.10
C LYS A 662 -2.82 -8.63 35.24
N GLN A 663 -4.09 -8.94 35.47
CA GLN A 663 -4.59 -10.32 35.59
C GLN A 663 -4.38 -11.12 34.31
N LEU A 664 -4.65 -10.53 33.15
CA LEU A 664 -4.37 -11.15 31.86
C LEU A 664 -2.88 -11.48 31.70
N GLY A 665 -2.00 -10.53 32.07
CA GLY A 665 -0.56 -10.73 32.02
C GLY A 665 -0.07 -11.86 32.93
N ASN A 666 -0.58 -11.91 34.17
CA ASN A 666 -0.27 -12.96 35.13
C ASN A 666 -0.73 -14.34 34.62
N ALA A 667 -2.01 -14.45 34.24
CA ALA A 667 -2.61 -15.70 33.76
C ALA A 667 -1.87 -16.24 32.52
N PHE A 668 -1.55 -15.36 31.55
CA PHE A 668 -0.77 -15.77 30.38
C PHE A 668 0.67 -16.18 30.76
N GLY A 669 1.32 -15.46 31.67
CA GLY A 669 2.66 -15.76 32.14
C GLY A 669 2.76 -17.09 32.89
N GLU A 670 1.73 -17.49 33.63
CA GLU A 670 1.66 -18.80 34.27
C GLU A 670 1.59 -19.95 33.25
N LEU A 671 0.79 -19.79 32.18
CA LEU A 671 0.74 -20.77 31.09
C LEU A 671 2.11 -20.95 30.41
N GLN A 672 2.85 -19.86 30.20
CA GLN A 672 4.21 -19.92 29.67
C GLN A 672 5.20 -20.64 30.59
N LYS A 673 5.02 -20.53 31.91
CA LYS A 673 5.85 -21.23 32.90
C LYS A 673 5.48 -22.70 33.03
N GLY A 674 4.20 -23.06 32.97
CA GLY A 674 3.71 -24.44 33.04
C GLY A 674 4.32 -25.33 31.95
N SER A 675 4.57 -24.79 30.76
CA SER A 675 5.28 -25.48 29.67
C SER A 675 6.70 -25.94 30.05
N LYS A 676 7.37 -25.28 31.00
CA LYS A 676 8.74 -25.62 31.41
C LYS A 676 8.81 -26.71 32.48
N GLN A 677 7.72 -27.00 33.18
CA GLN A 677 7.68 -28.05 34.20
C GLN A 677 7.32 -29.44 33.65
N GLY A 678 6.94 -29.55 32.37
CA GLY A 678 6.56 -30.81 31.72
C GLY A 678 7.69 -31.61 31.04
N ARG A 679 8.97 -31.20 31.14
CA ARG A 679 10.13 -31.97 30.62
C ARG A 679 10.90 -32.69 31.74
N GLY A 680 10.16 -33.33 32.63
CA GLY A 680 10.70 -34.18 33.68
C GLY A 680 9.81 -35.40 33.86
N PHE A 681 9.78 -36.27 32.84
CA PHE A 681 9.37 -37.66 32.97
C PHE A 681 10.42 -38.51 32.28
#